data_AF-A0A4P2QBJ8-F1
#
_entry.id   AF-A0A4P2QBJ8-F1
#
_cell.length_a   1.000
_cell.length_b   1.000
_cell.length_c   1.000
_cell.angle_alpha   90.00
_cell.angle_beta   90.00
_cell.angle_gamma   90.00
#
_symmetry.space_group_name_H-M   'P 1'
#
loop_
_entity.id
_entity.type
_entity.pdbx_description
1 polymer ?
#
loop_
_entity_poly.entity_id
_entity_poly.type
_entity_poly.pdbx_seq_one_letter_code
_entity_poly.pdbx_strand_id
1 'polypeptide(L)'
;MVQSTRITSIAVLALVAAMLPPACSSSGSGPGDDGPPIEVCERTSDDASTEFLKRVGCAEDFEALASAPIDASLPGARSVKIVLDQADQNALYFQNSVLYRIHYDFVSSHLSGDGLPFVPPLGEFNATEYFTPDRRFVLGAVTHYEGPDVWALELSPYDTASADMITALFKAVQGASFFGAKLAFHPTSESVAIEAQKLPGGVPVVSTGDLYAGIDYQPLSLGTAVGRLRFVRAAALDSEYLSHQDIVVLDQAPNDISVVQGIITEEFQTPLSHVNVLSQNRRTPNMGLRNAMSHPDLLALKDKLVELTAGASSWSVREVTEAEAEAFWEAHKPVPVTLPPLDLTATELLDLEEVTPDPADGESLRDTLKKAVLAYGGKAAHYSILARMPEIPILKAFAIPVYYYDQFMQQNGFYDRIEALLEDPEFKTDPAVRDRELKALRDAMKDAPLDADFQALLQAKIEADYPGFKMRFRTSTNSEDLEGFPCAGCYDSHTGDPADWEDVADAIRKTYASAWKLRTFDERTYYGIDHRSLGMALLVHHNFPNEEANGVAVTNNPFDPSGLQPAFYVNVQKGGSVEVVAPPPGVTNDAFLHFFNQPNQPVTYLTHSSLVPEGQTVLTPAQVHQLGVALDAIHDRFSPAYGPASGNSGWYAMDVEFKFDDDENPGEPPALFIKQARPYPGRGAASEAP
;
A
#
# COMPACT_ATOMS: atom_id res chain seq x y z
N MET A 1 -20.20 50.95 2.21
CA MET A 1 -20.97 51.71 3.22
C MET A 1 -20.91 50.88 4.51
N VAL A 2 -20.23 51.41 5.53
CA VAL A 2 -20.28 51.04 6.98
C VAL A 2 -19.79 49.62 7.36
N GLN A 3 -18.51 49.44 7.76
CA GLN A 3 -17.95 49.39 9.14
C GLN A 3 -18.40 48.15 9.94
N SER A 4 -17.55 47.15 10.21
CA SER A 4 -16.37 47.05 11.10
C SER A 4 -16.66 47.23 12.60
N THR A 5 -16.47 46.17 13.40
CA THR A 5 -15.94 46.28 14.77
C THR A 5 -15.35 44.95 15.26
N ARG A 6 -14.02 44.92 15.44
CA ARG A 6 -13.30 44.04 16.36
C ARG A 6 -13.29 44.71 17.73
N ILE A 7 -13.50 43.96 18.81
CA ILE A 7 -13.28 44.42 20.19
C ILE A 7 -12.26 43.51 20.85
N THR A 8 -11.09 44.10 21.12
CA THR A 8 -10.07 43.70 22.08
C THR A 8 -10.58 43.97 23.50
N SER A 9 -10.28 43.11 24.47
CA SER A 9 -10.33 43.47 25.89
C SER A 9 -9.27 42.69 26.68
N ILE A 10 -8.30 43.44 27.17
CA ILE A 10 -7.31 43.09 28.19
C ILE A 10 -7.94 43.48 29.54
N ALA A 11 -7.86 42.62 30.56
CA ALA A 11 -8.04 43.04 31.95
C ALA A 11 -7.13 42.25 32.89
N VAL A 12 -6.33 43.02 33.63
CA VAL A 12 -5.42 42.69 34.73
C VAL A 12 -6.22 42.67 36.05
N LEU A 13 -5.81 41.85 37.04
CA LEU A 13 -5.79 42.08 38.52
C LEU A 13 -5.69 40.70 39.21
N ALA A 14 -5.09 40.46 40.38
CA ALA A 14 -4.15 41.16 41.25
C ALA A 14 -3.74 40.16 42.36
N LEU A 15 -2.48 40.21 42.78
CA LEU A 15 -1.93 39.56 43.96
C LEU A 15 -2.53 40.18 45.24
N VAL A 16 -3.01 39.35 46.17
CA VAL A 16 -3.16 39.74 47.59
C VAL A 16 -2.64 38.58 48.46
N ALA A 17 -1.51 38.85 49.10
CA ALA A 17 -0.99 38.06 50.22
C ALA A 17 -1.63 38.54 51.52
N ALA A 18 -2.01 37.62 52.40
CA ALA A 18 -2.35 37.90 53.79
C ALA A 18 -1.73 36.82 54.70
N MET A 19 -0.94 37.27 55.68
CA MET A 19 -0.29 36.49 56.73
C MET A 19 -1.16 36.41 58.00
N LEU A 20 -0.90 35.34 58.79
CA LEU A 20 -1.07 35.12 60.26
C LEU A 20 -2.11 34.03 60.65
N PRO A 21 -1.96 33.30 61.78
CA PRO A 21 -0.79 32.95 62.61
C PRO A 21 -0.66 31.40 62.86
N PRO A 22 0.36 30.88 63.59
CA PRO A 22 0.57 29.44 63.73
C PRO A 22 -0.28 28.85 64.87
N ALA A 23 -0.88 27.67 64.64
CA ALA A 23 -1.53 26.87 65.68
C ALA A 23 -1.10 25.40 65.59
N CYS A 24 -0.85 24.86 66.78
CA CYS A 24 -0.20 23.61 67.11
C CYS A 24 -0.80 22.34 66.48
N SER A 25 0.10 21.37 66.33
CA SER A 25 -0.09 19.93 66.12
C SER A 25 -1.31 19.30 66.82
N SER A 26 -2.07 18.52 66.04
CA SER A 26 -2.63 17.26 66.52
C SER A 26 -2.69 16.25 65.36
N SER A 27 -1.96 15.16 65.55
CA SER A 27 -1.95 13.94 64.75
C SER A 27 -3.36 13.42 64.46
N GLY A 28 -3.71 13.33 63.18
CA GLY A 28 -4.86 12.60 62.67
C GLY A 28 -4.46 11.88 61.39
N SER A 29 -4.23 10.57 61.51
CA SER A 29 -4.06 9.63 60.40
C SER A 29 -5.34 9.59 59.55
N GLY A 30 -5.27 10.15 58.35
CA GLY A 30 -6.26 9.93 57.28
C GLY A 30 -5.81 8.78 56.37
N PRO A 31 -6.74 7.98 55.83
CA PRO A 31 -6.41 6.84 54.96
C PRO A 31 -6.19 7.28 53.51
N GLY A 32 -5.14 6.73 52.89
CA GLY A 32 -5.05 6.54 51.43
C GLY A 32 -4.71 7.77 50.60
N ASP A 33 -3.50 8.31 50.76
CA ASP A 33 -2.81 8.93 49.62
C ASP A 33 -1.91 7.83 49.03
N ASP A 34 -2.52 6.92 48.28
CA ASP A 34 -1.77 5.96 47.48
C ASP A 34 -1.11 6.77 46.35
N GLY A 35 0.18 7.07 46.52
CA GLY A 35 1.01 7.54 45.43
C GLY A 35 0.90 6.61 44.22
N PRO A 36 1.34 7.05 43.02
CA PRO A 36 1.26 6.22 41.82
C PRO A 36 1.82 4.81 42.11
N PRO A 37 1.10 3.75 41.69
CA PRO A 37 1.50 2.38 42.01
C PRO A 37 2.96 2.18 41.62
N ILE A 38 3.77 1.70 42.57
CA ILE A 38 5.17 1.41 42.31
C ILE A 38 5.21 0.34 41.21
N GLU A 39 5.81 0.68 40.08
CA GLU A 39 6.04 -0.26 38.98
C GLU A 39 7.07 -1.31 39.46
N VAL A 40 6.59 -2.52 39.69
CA VAL A 40 7.41 -3.66 40.11
C VAL A 40 7.21 -4.74 39.07
N CYS A 41 8.27 -5.09 38.35
CA CYS A 41 8.24 -6.18 37.39
C CYS A 41 7.94 -7.51 38.08
N GLU A 42 7.03 -8.29 37.52
CA GLU A 42 6.66 -9.63 37.98
C GLU A 42 7.66 -10.68 37.46
N ARG A 43 8.33 -10.41 36.34
CA ARG A 43 9.37 -11.30 35.80
C ARG A 43 10.60 -11.35 36.70
N THR A 44 11.12 -12.56 36.93
CA THR A 44 12.44 -12.76 37.56
C THR A 44 13.53 -12.82 36.47
N SER A 45 14.74 -12.30 36.75
CA SER A 45 15.81 -12.13 35.74
C SER A 45 16.38 -13.43 35.14
N ASP A 46 16.01 -14.59 35.69
CA ASP A 46 16.67 -15.88 35.44
C ASP A 46 15.77 -16.93 34.75
N ASP A 47 14.51 -16.60 34.42
CA ASP A 47 13.59 -17.58 33.83
C ASP A 47 13.79 -17.74 32.31
N ALA A 48 13.78 -19.01 31.87
CA ALA A 48 13.53 -19.38 30.48
C ALA A 48 12.25 -18.69 29.97
N SER A 49 12.23 -18.33 28.68
CA SER A 49 11.22 -17.47 28.02
C SER A 49 9.86 -17.43 28.72
N THR A 50 9.55 -16.34 29.43
CA THR A 50 8.27 -16.13 30.12
C THR A 50 7.11 -16.39 29.17
N GLU A 51 6.36 -17.48 29.37
CA GLU A 51 5.29 -17.92 28.46
C GLU A 51 4.00 -17.10 28.64
N PHE A 52 3.72 -16.64 29.85
CA PHE A 52 2.62 -15.73 30.16
C PHE A 52 2.84 -15.06 31.53
N LEU A 53 2.09 -13.98 31.79
CA LEU A 53 1.97 -13.36 33.11
C LEU A 53 0.50 -13.20 33.53
N LYS A 54 0.26 -13.15 34.84
CA LYS A 54 -1.06 -12.82 35.41
C LYS A 54 -1.26 -11.33 35.65
N ARG A 55 -0.15 -10.59 35.73
CA ARG A 55 -0.07 -9.16 35.93
C ARG A 55 1.15 -8.64 35.16
N VAL A 56 1.02 -7.48 34.55
CA VAL A 56 2.11 -6.75 33.89
C VAL A 56 2.46 -5.56 34.79
N GLY A 57 3.49 -5.72 35.62
CA GLY A 57 3.79 -4.78 36.69
C GLY A 57 4.69 -3.61 36.29
N CYS A 58 5.35 -3.71 35.14
CA CYS A 58 6.25 -2.69 34.59
C CYS A 58 6.32 -2.78 33.05
N ALA A 59 7.02 -1.83 32.41
CA ALA A 59 7.22 -1.84 30.97
C ALA A 59 8.02 -3.06 30.47
N GLU A 60 9.02 -3.51 31.23
CA GLU A 60 9.85 -4.66 30.85
C GLU A 60 9.09 -5.98 30.83
N ASP A 61 8.03 -6.13 31.64
CA ASP A 61 7.12 -7.27 31.59
C ASP A 61 6.31 -7.24 30.28
N PHE A 62 5.80 -6.08 29.90
CA PHE A 62 5.03 -5.92 28.65
C PHE A 62 5.90 -6.24 27.45
N GLU A 63 7.10 -5.64 27.37
CA GLU A 63 8.03 -5.84 26.25
C GLU A 63 8.49 -7.29 26.09
N ALA A 64 8.55 -8.05 27.19
CA ALA A 64 8.90 -9.47 27.17
C ALA A 64 7.80 -10.35 26.52
N LEU A 65 6.54 -9.91 26.61
CA LEU A 65 5.39 -10.63 26.07
C LEU A 65 4.93 -10.07 24.72
N ALA A 66 5.21 -8.79 24.45
CA ALA A 66 4.68 -8.08 23.30
C ALA A 66 5.33 -8.53 21.99
N SER A 67 4.52 -8.64 20.95
CA SER A 67 4.97 -8.75 19.57
C SER A 67 4.53 -7.51 18.79
N ALA A 68 5.00 -7.36 17.55
CA ALA A 68 4.24 -6.55 16.61
C ALA A 68 2.81 -7.14 16.49
N PRO A 69 1.75 -6.30 16.39
CA PRO A 69 0.42 -6.80 16.10
C PRO A 69 0.42 -7.53 14.75
N ILE A 70 -0.52 -8.48 14.58
CA ILE A 70 -0.66 -9.22 13.32
C ILE A 70 -1.11 -8.25 12.20
N ASP A 71 -1.94 -7.27 12.55
CA ASP A 71 -2.25 -6.10 11.72
C ASP A 71 -1.36 -4.92 12.14
N ALA A 72 -0.34 -4.64 11.34
CA ALA A 72 0.59 -3.52 11.54
C ALA A 72 0.21 -2.27 10.71
N SER A 73 -1.09 -2.03 10.47
CA SER A 73 -1.55 -0.80 9.81
C SER A 73 -1.15 0.49 10.54
N LEU A 74 -0.96 0.41 11.87
CA LEU A 74 -0.47 1.49 12.72
C LEU A 74 1.00 1.26 13.13
N PRO A 75 1.94 2.13 12.70
CA PRO A 75 3.37 1.99 12.98
C PRO A 75 3.71 2.13 14.46
N GLY A 76 4.75 1.43 14.92
CA GLY A 76 5.20 1.52 16.32
C GLY A 76 4.26 0.87 17.34
N ALA A 77 3.26 0.12 16.89
CA ALA A 77 2.37 -0.63 17.76
C ALA A 77 3.07 -1.90 18.31
N ARG A 78 3.00 -2.09 19.63
CA ARG A 78 3.43 -3.31 20.33
C ARG A 78 2.23 -3.90 21.06
N SER A 79 1.95 -5.18 20.86
CA SER A 79 0.72 -5.80 21.33
C SER A 79 0.96 -7.07 22.13
N VAL A 80 0.24 -7.20 23.25
CA VAL A 80 0.18 -8.41 24.07
C VAL A 80 -1.24 -8.95 23.99
N LYS A 81 -1.39 -10.15 23.44
CA LYS A 81 -2.64 -10.88 23.49
C LYS A 81 -3.00 -11.22 24.94
N ILE A 82 -4.29 -11.13 25.23
CA ILE A 82 -4.84 -11.41 26.55
C ILE A 82 -6.00 -12.38 26.47
N VAL A 83 -6.16 -13.16 27.52
CA VAL A 83 -7.24 -14.14 27.67
C VAL A 83 -7.87 -13.95 29.06
N LEU A 84 -9.19 -13.76 29.09
CA LEU A 84 -9.98 -13.87 30.32
C LEU A 84 -10.74 -15.18 30.31
N ASP A 85 -10.37 -16.12 31.18
CA ASP A 85 -11.03 -17.41 31.31
C ASP A 85 -12.21 -17.33 32.29
N GLN A 86 -13.42 -17.26 31.75
CA GLN A 86 -14.65 -17.18 32.53
C GLN A 86 -14.95 -18.48 33.30
N ALA A 87 -14.44 -19.63 32.83
CA ALA A 87 -14.61 -20.90 33.55
C ALA A 87 -13.66 -21.03 34.75
N ASP A 88 -12.60 -20.23 34.79
CA ASP A 88 -11.61 -20.18 35.87
C ASP A 88 -11.72 -18.89 36.70
N GLN A 89 -12.92 -18.57 37.19
CA GLN A 89 -13.17 -17.40 38.03
C GLN A 89 -12.72 -16.06 37.41
N ASN A 90 -12.83 -15.91 36.09
CA ASN A 90 -12.32 -14.76 35.32
C ASN A 90 -10.80 -14.58 35.46
N ALA A 91 -10.05 -15.67 35.47
CA ALA A 91 -8.60 -15.61 35.49
C ALA A 91 -8.07 -14.91 34.23
N LEU A 92 -7.32 -13.82 34.41
CA LEU A 92 -6.67 -13.07 33.34
C LEU A 92 -5.28 -13.65 33.05
N TYR A 93 -4.92 -13.71 31.77
CA TYR A 93 -3.60 -14.11 31.30
C TYR A 93 -3.12 -13.11 30.23
N PHE A 94 -1.91 -12.61 30.38
CA PHE A 94 -1.15 -11.90 29.35
C PHE A 94 -0.22 -12.93 28.69
N GLN A 95 -0.57 -13.41 27.49
CA GLN A 95 0.23 -14.45 26.83
C GLN A 95 1.45 -13.84 26.15
N ASN A 96 2.54 -14.60 26.09
CA ASN A 96 3.68 -14.24 25.26
C ASN A 96 3.28 -14.34 23.79
N SER A 97 3.12 -13.18 23.14
CA SER A 97 2.61 -13.06 21.77
C SER A 97 3.67 -13.38 20.71
N VAL A 98 4.93 -13.47 21.12
CA VAL A 98 6.03 -13.97 20.28
C VAL A 98 5.99 -15.50 20.21
N LEU A 99 5.77 -16.16 21.35
CA LEU A 99 5.70 -17.63 21.43
C LEU A 99 4.37 -18.18 20.91
N TYR A 100 3.26 -17.56 21.29
CA TYR A 100 1.90 -17.97 20.90
C TYR A 100 1.29 -16.91 19.99
N ARG A 101 1.37 -17.16 18.69
CA ARG A 101 1.01 -16.17 17.67
C ARG A 101 -0.51 -15.95 17.60
N ILE A 102 -1.32 -16.94 17.97
CA ILE A 102 -2.77 -16.83 18.12
C ILE A 102 -3.21 -17.26 19.52
N HIS A 103 -4.39 -16.81 19.98
CA HIS A 103 -4.91 -17.19 21.31
C HIS A 103 -5.05 -18.70 21.47
N TYR A 104 -5.46 -19.39 20.40
CA TYR A 104 -5.64 -20.85 20.39
C TYR A 104 -4.38 -21.60 20.84
N ASP A 105 -3.21 -21.21 20.33
CA ASP A 105 -1.94 -21.90 20.64
C ASP A 105 -1.65 -21.84 22.14
N PHE A 106 -1.94 -20.70 22.78
CA PHE A 106 -1.76 -20.51 24.21
C PHE A 106 -2.81 -21.28 25.03
N VAL A 107 -4.10 -21.09 24.75
CA VAL A 107 -5.16 -21.67 25.59
C VAL A 107 -5.26 -23.18 25.43
N SER A 108 -5.00 -23.73 24.23
CA SER A 108 -5.01 -25.18 24.01
C SER A 108 -3.86 -25.89 24.72
N SER A 109 -2.71 -25.21 24.90
CA SER A 109 -1.55 -25.76 25.58
C SER A 109 -1.56 -25.57 27.10
N HIS A 110 -2.14 -24.48 27.61
CA HIS A 110 -2.08 -24.12 29.03
C HIS A 110 -3.40 -24.24 29.78
N LEU A 111 -4.53 -24.08 29.09
CA LEU A 111 -5.85 -23.91 29.72
C LEU A 111 -6.84 -25.02 29.34
N SER A 112 -6.34 -26.16 28.84
CA SER A 112 -7.13 -27.31 28.44
C SER A 112 -6.97 -28.49 29.41
N GLY A 113 -8.05 -28.88 30.10
CA GLY A 113 -8.03 -29.99 31.06
C GLY A 113 -7.63 -29.61 32.49
N ASP A 114 -7.14 -30.59 33.27
CA ASP A 114 -6.69 -30.42 34.67
C ASP A 114 -7.66 -29.68 35.62
N GLY A 115 -8.95 -29.99 35.47
CA GLY A 115 -10.03 -29.38 36.27
C GLY A 115 -10.77 -28.25 35.56
N LEU A 116 -10.26 -27.81 34.41
CA LEU A 116 -10.93 -26.90 33.49
C LEU A 116 -11.56 -27.66 32.30
N PRO A 117 -12.57 -27.07 31.62
CA PRO A 117 -13.09 -27.64 30.38
C PRO A 117 -11.99 -27.87 29.33
N PHE A 118 -12.20 -28.84 28.43
CA PHE A 118 -11.29 -29.06 27.32
C PHE A 118 -11.43 -27.94 26.28
N VAL A 119 -10.32 -27.48 25.73
CA VAL A 119 -10.30 -26.51 24.61
C VAL A 119 -10.57 -27.27 23.31
N PRO A 120 -11.63 -26.93 22.55
CA PRO A 120 -11.96 -27.65 21.32
C PRO A 120 -10.91 -27.43 20.22
N PRO A 121 -10.90 -28.21 19.12
CA PRO A 121 -9.99 -27.97 17.99
C PRO A 121 -10.14 -26.55 17.41
N LEU A 122 -9.07 -26.00 16.83
CA LEU A 122 -8.98 -24.60 16.36
C LEU A 122 -10.22 -24.09 15.60
N GLY A 123 -10.76 -24.88 14.68
CA GLY A 123 -11.94 -24.48 13.90
C GLY A 123 -13.19 -24.27 14.75
N GLU A 124 -13.43 -25.15 15.73
CA GLU A 124 -14.54 -25.02 16.67
C GLU A 124 -14.27 -23.92 17.70
N PHE A 125 -13.04 -23.82 18.20
CA PHE A 125 -12.61 -22.73 19.09
C PHE A 125 -12.88 -21.35 18.46
N ASN A 126 -12.49 -21.15 17.19
CA ASN A 126 -12.73 -19.88 16.51
C ASN A 126 -14.23 -19.63 16.30
N ALA A 127 -15.03 -20.68 16.05
CA ALA A 127 -16.47 -20.57 15.85
C ALA A 127 -17.24 -20.30 17.16
N THR A 128 -16.69 -20.67 18.32
CA THR A 128 -17.32 -20.43 19.62
C THR A 128 -16.79 -19.17 20.30
N GLU A 129 -15.48 -19.08 20.52
CA GLU A 129 -14.88 -18.11 21.44
C GLU A 129 -14.84 -16.67 20.91
N TYR A 130 -15.17 -16.44 19.64
CA TYR A 130 -15.37 -15.09 19.08
C TYR A 130 -16.84 -14.72 18.90
N PHE A 131 -17.76 -15.68 18.90
CA PHE A 131 -19.12 -15.47 18.41
C PHE A 131 -20.22 -15.78 19.42
N THR A 132 -19.99 -16.67 20.39
CA THR A 132 -21.08 -17.12 21.29
C THR A 132 -21.20 -16.25 22.55
N PRO A 133 -22.42 -15.93 23.01
CA PRO A 133 -22.63 -15.15 24.23
C PRO A 133 -22.26 -15.90 25.53
N ASP A 134 -22.13 -17.22 25.49
CA ASP A 134 -21.77 -18.10 26.61
C ASP A 134 -20.36 -18.69 26.46
N ARG A 135 -19.53 -18.09 25.61
CA ARG A 135 -18.13 -18.44 25.40
C ARG A 135 -17.36 -18.51 26.72
N ARG A 136 -16.35 -19.38 26.78
CA ARG A 136 -15.49 -19.50 27.95
C ARG A 136 -14.45 -18.39 28.02
N PHE A 137 -13.88 -18.03 26.88
CA PHE A 137 -12.79 -17.08 26.81
C PHE A 137 -13.26 -15.75 26.23
N VAL A 138 -12.96 -14.66 26.93
CA VAL A 138 -12.99 -13.32 26.31
C VAL A 138 -11.56 -13.03 25.85
N LEU A 139 -11.40 -12.93 24.54
CA LEU A 139 -10.11 -12.81 23.87
C LEU A 139 -9.89 -11.37 23.46
N GLY A 140 -8.69 -10.84 23.71
CA GLY A 140 -8.35 -9.49 23.27
C GLY A 140 -6.86 -9.30 23.10
N ALA A 141 -6.45 -8.06 22.87
CA ALA A 141 -5.06 -7.66 22.92
C ALA A 141 -4.96 -6.26 23.55
N VAL A 142 -3.87 -6.03 24.28
CA VAL A 142 -3.49 -4.68 24.70
C VAL A 142 -2.36 -4.21 23.81
N THR A 143 -2.60 -3.10 23.12
CA THR A 143 -1.64 -2.48 22.20
C THR A 143 -1.17 -1.15 22.78
N HIS A 144 0.14 -0.96 22.84
CA HIS A 144 0.76 0.35 23.05
C HIS A 144 1.09 0.97 21.70
N TYR A 145 0.47 2.10 21.42
CA TYR A 145 0.78 2.94 20.26
C TYR A 145 1.80 3.99 20.68
N GLU A 146 3.06 3.78 20.33
CA GLU A 146 4.18 4.63 20.77
C GLU A 146 4.01 6.08 20.34
N GLY A 147 3.57 6.33 19.09
CA GLY A 147 3.36 7.67 18.54
C GLY A 147 2.42 8.55 19.39
N PRO A 148 1.14 8.17 19.55
CA PRO A 148 0.20 8.92 20.38
C PRO A 148 0.35 8.68 21.90
N ASP A 149 1.27 7.81 22.35
CA ASP A 149 1.36 7.29 23.74
C ASP A 149 0.02 6.79 24.30
N VAL A 150 -0.66 5.91 23.56
CA VAL A 150 -1.96 5.35 23.95
C VAL A 150 -1.85 3.86 24.24
N TRP A 151 -2.42 3.44 25.38
CA TRP A 151 -2.64 2.04 25.73
C TRP A 151 -4.08 1.67 25.41
N ALA A 152 -4.27 0.80 24.42
CA ALA A 152 -5.58 0.41 23.93
C ALA A 152 -5.86 -1.07 24.19
N LEU A 153 -6.98 -1.39 24.82
CA LEU A 153 -7.58 -2.72 24.78
C LEU A 153 -8.41 -2.86 23.50
N GLU A 154 -8.16 -3.94 22.77
CA GLU A 154 -8.76 -4.24 21.48
C GLU A 154 -9.32 -5.65 21.45
N LEU A 155 -10.39 -5.83 20.68
CA LEU A 155 -10.91 -7.15 20.30
C LEU A 155 -10.67 -7.37 18.80
N SER A 156 -10.78 -8.62 18.36
CA SER A 156 -10.81 -8.91 16.92
C SER A 156 -11.97 -8.16 16.24
N PRO A 157 -11.81 -7.65 15.01
CA PRO A 157 -12.87 -6.92 14.28
C PRO A 157 -14.21 -7.67 14.18
N TYR A 158 -14.17 -9.00 14.17
CA TYR A 158 -15.32 -9.92 14.06
C TYR A 158 -15.86 -10.41 15.40
N ASP A 159 -15.28 -10.00 16.53
CA ASP A 159 -15.71 -10.46 17.84
C ASP A 159 -17.10 -9.89 18.19
N THR A 160 -18.01 -10.74 18.64
CA THR A 160 -19.38 -10.37 19.05
C THR A 160 -19.54 -10.11 20.55
N ALA A 161 -18.43 -9.89 21.28
CA ALA A 161 -18.43 -9.71 22.73
C ALA A 161 -19.38 -8.57 23.12
N SER A 162 -20.23 -8.83 24.12
CA SER A 162 -21.15 -7.82 24.63
C SER A 162 -20.41 -6.73 25.40
N ALA A 163 -21.07 -5.58 25.58
CA ALA A 163 -20.56 -4.51 26.44
C ALA A 163 -20.19 -5.00 27.86
N ASP A 164 -20.89 -5.99 28.40
CA ASP A 164 -20.58 -6.61 29.69
C ASP A 164 -19.27 -7.41 29.65
N MET A 165 -19.05 -8.21 28.59
CA MET A 165 -17.79 -8.95 28.39
C MET A 165 -16.61 -8.00 28.21
N ILE A 166 -16.77 -6.97 27.37
CA ILE A 166 -15.76 -5.93 27.14
C ILE A 166 -15.43 -5.22 28.46
N THR A 167 -16.44 -4.84 29.24
CA THR A 167 -16.26 -4.17 30.54
C THR A 167 -15.51 -5.06 31.52
N ALA A 168 -15.85 -6.35 31.60
CA ALA A 168 -15.19 -7.30 32.48
C ALA A 168 -13.70 -7.48 32.12
N LEU A 169 -13.41 -7.67 30.83
CA LEU A 169 -12.04 -7.76 30.31
C LEU A 169 -11.26 -6.47 30.60
N PHE A 170 -11.84 -5.32 30.27
CA PHE A 170 -11.23 -4.01 30.49
C PHE A 170 -10.87 -3.79 31.96
N LYS A 171 -11.78 -4.09 32.89
CA LYS A 171 -11.52 -3.91 34.33
C LYS A 171 -10.47 -4.87 34.86
N ALA A 172 -10.45 -6.12 34.37
CA ALA A 172 -9.41 -7.08 34.72
C ALA A 172 -8.02 -6.57 34.29
N VAL A 173 -7.88 -6.13 33.04
CA VAL A 173 -6.62 -5.58 32.50
C VAL A 173 -6.22 -4.32 33.25
N GLN A 174 -7.15 -3.38 33.47
CA GLN A 174 -6.91 -2.14 34.20
C GLN A 174 -6.37 -2.40 35.62
N GLY A 175 -6.88 -3.42 36.31
CA GLY A 175 -6.40 -3.77 37.66
C GLY A 175 -5.07 -4.52 37.70
N ALA A 176 -4.67 -5.14 36.58
CA ALA A 176 -3.51 -6.02 36.49
C ALA A 176 -2.36 -5.45 35.62
N SER A 177 -2.35 -4.13 35.38
CA SER A 177 -1.35 -3.47 34.55
C SER A 177 -0.83 -2.16 35.15
N PHE A 178 0.46 -1.85 34.95
CA PHE A 178 1.05 -0.57 35.35
C PHE A 178 0.42 0.63 34.62
N PHE A 179 0.00 0.41 33.37
CA PHE A 179 -0.67 1.41 32.53
C PHE A 179 -2.18 1.52 32.78
N GLY A 180 -2.75 0.82 33.78
CA GLY A 180 -4.21 0.71 33.96
C GLY A 180 -4.97 2.05 34.05
N ALA A 181 -4.33 3.10 34.58
CA ALA A 181 -4.91 4.45 34.64
C ALA A 181 -4.96 5.17 33.28
N LYS A 182 -4.11 4.75 32.32
CA LYS A 182 -4.04 5.27 30.95
C LYS A 182 -4.77 4.39 29.93
N LEU A 183 -5.28 3.23 30.35
CA LEU A 183 -5.94 2.27 29.45
C LEU A 183 -7.24 2.87 28.88
N ALA A 184 -7.41 2.75 27.56
CA ALA A 184 -8.64 3.04 26.83
C ALA A 184 -9.07 1.79 26.03
N PHE A 185 -10.35 1.72 25.65
CA PHE A 185 -10.87 0.72 24.72
C PHE A 185 -10.86 1.29 23.31
N HIS A 186 -10.33 0.55 22.34
CA HIS A 186 -10.34 0.93 20.93
C HIS A 186 -11.20 -0.07 20.15
N PRO A 187 -12.34 0.36 19.57
CA PRO A 187 -13.14 -0.49 18.72
C PRO A 187 -12.46 -0.69 17.37
N THR A 188 -12.24 -1.95 16.99
CA THR A 188 -11.49 -2.34 15.77
C THR A 188 -12.37 -2.54 14.53
N SER A 189 -13.69 -2.36 14.65
CA SER A 189 -14.64 -2.41 13.55
C SER A 189 -15.90 -1.60 13.86
N GLU A 190 -16.72 -1.33 12.85
CA GLU A 190 -18.01 -0.66 13.03
C GLU A 190 -18.94 -1.43 13.98
N SER A 191 -18.99 -2.76 13.89
CA SER A 191 -19.82 -3.58 14.77
C SER A 191 -19.36 -3.49 16.23
N VAL A 192 -18.06 -3.51 16.47
CA VAL A 192 -17.49 -3.33 17.82
C VAL A 192 -17.71 -1.89 18.30
N ALA A 193 -17.63 -0.89 17.41
CA ALA A 193 -17.89 0.51 17.74
C ALA A 193 -19.36 0.75 18.15
N ILE A 194 -20.32 0.10 17.48
CA ILE A 194 -21.75 0.14 17.86
C ILE A 194 -21.95 -0.45 19.26
N GLU A 195 -21.32 -1.60 19.55
CA GLU A 195 -21.40 -2.19 20.88
C GLU A 195 -20.70 -1.33 21.94
N ALA A 196 -19.58 -0.69 21.59
CA ALA A 196 -18.83 0.20 22.46
C ALA A 196 -19.65 1.40 22.96
N GLN A 197 -20.67 1.84 22.21
CA GLN A 197 -21.60 2.91 22.65
C GLN A 197 -22.40 2.53 23.91
N LYS A 198 -22.49 1.23 24.23
CA LYS A 198 -23.19 0.71 25.41
C LYS A 198 -22.27 0.57 26.64
N LEU A 199 -20.97 0.85 26.49
CA LEU A 199 -20.00 0.74 27.58
C LEU A 199 -20.27 1.77 28.69
N PRO A 200 -20.00 1.43 29.96
CA PRO A 200 -20.15 2.36 31.05
C PRO A 200 -19.07 3.45 30.97
N GLY A 201 -19.36 4.66 31.48
CA GLY A 201 -18.42 5.80 31.43
C GLY A 201 -17.08 5.60 32.15
N GLY A 202 -16.91 4.49 32.88
CA GLY A 202 -15.63 4.07 33.47
C GLY A 202 -14.72 3.27 32.52
N VAL A 203 -15.09 3.14 31.24
CA VAL A 203 -14.30 2.58 30.15
C VAL A 203 -14.11 3.68 29.10
N PRO A 204 -12.97 4.41 29.14
CA PRO A 204 -12.66 5.42 28.13
C PRO A 204 -12.57 4.76 26.76
N VAL A 205 -13.11 5.41 25.73
CA VAL A 205 -13.04 4.93 24.34
C VAL A 205 -12.16 5.87 23.53
N VAL A 206 -11.23 5.33 22.77
CA VAL A 206 -10.39 6.06 21.81
C VAL A 206 -10.78 5.60 20.40
N SER A 207 -10.93 6.54 19.46
CA SER A 207 -11.25 6.18 18.07
C SER A 207 -9.98 5.89 17.27
N THR A 208 -10.11 5.14 16.18
CA THR A 208 -9.03 4.93 15.21
C THR A 208 -8.49 6.27 14.68
N GLY A 209 -9.38 7.24 14.45
CA GLY A 209 -9.00 8.59 14.02
C GLY A 209 -8.13 9.34 15.04
N ASP A 210 -8.42 9.20 16.34
CA ASP A 210 -7.59 9.80 17.39
C ASP A 210 -6.19 9.19 17.44
N LEU A 211 -6.08 7.87 17.23
CA LEU A 211 -4.78 7.17 17.17
C LEU A 211 -3.96 7.64 15.97
N TYR A 212 -4.56 7.72 14.78
CA TYR A 212 -3.88 8.22 13.56
C TYR A 212 -3.51 9.71 13.63
N ALA A 213 -4.30 10.52 14.34
CA ALA A 213 -4.02 11.95 14.52
C ALA A 213 -2.72 12.21 15.29
N GLY A 214 -2.35 11.30 16.21
CA GLY A 214 -1.10 11.40 16.97
C GLY A 214 0.11 10.69 16.33
N ILE A 215 -0.01 10.17 15.11
CA ILE A 215 1.10 9.55 14.39
C ILE A 215 1.77 10.59 13.49
N ASP A 216 3.05 10.81 13.72
CA ASP A 216 3.87 11.69 12.89
C ASP A 216 4.66 10.94 11.81
N TYR A 217 4.86 9.62 11.96
CA TYR A 217 5.66 8.79 11.05
C TYR A 217 4.85 7.65 10.43
N GLN A 218 4.94 7.51 9.11
CA GLN A 218 4.33 6.41 8.35
C GLN A 218 5.40 5.66 7.54
N PRO A 219 5.71 4.39 7.87
CA PRO A 219 6.54 3.52 7.05
C PRO A 219 5.75 3.02 5.84
N LEU A 220 6.28 3.23 4.64
CA LEU A 220 5.64 2.82 3.39
C LEU A 220 6.50 1.80 2.63
N SER A 221 7.74 2.19 2.31
CA SER A 221 8.79 1.32 1.78
C SER A 221 9.96 1.37 2.74
N LEU A 222 10.29 0.24 3.36
CA LEU A 222 11.38 0.15 4.33
C LEU A 222 12.72 0.07 3.62
N GLY A 223 13.76 0.61 4.24
CA GLY A 223 15.11 0.51 3.69
C GLY A 223 16.06 1.58 4.21
N THR A 224 17.29 1.51 3.74
CA THR A 224 18.31 2.54 3.94
C THR A 224 18.80 3.01 2.59
N ALA A 225 18.99 4.31 2.44
CA ALA A 225 19.59 4.88 1.25
C ALA A 225 20.47 6.09 1.58
N VAL A 226 21.45 6.35 0.73
CA VAL A 226 22.30 7.52 0.81
C VAL A 226 22.05 8.43 -0.39
N GLY A 227 21.87 9.72 -0.15
CA GLY A 227 21.64 10.69 -1.21
C GLY A 227 21.70 12.13 -0.74
N ARG A 228 21.61 13.08 -1.66
CA ARG A 228 21.54 14.50 -1.33
C ARG A 228 20.12 14.86 -0.91
N LEU A 229 19.95 15.46 0.27
CA LEU A 229 18.64 15.83 0.77
C LEU A 229 18.11 17.08 0.06
N ARG A 230 17.03 16.94 -0.70
CA ARG A 230 16.40 18.01 -1.49
C ARG A 230 14.99 18.28 -1.00
N PHE A 231 14.61 19.55 -0.90
CA PHE A 231 13.25 19.97 -0.56
C PHE A 231 12.59 20.53 -1.81
N VAL A 232 11.53 19.89 -2.27
CA VAL A 232 10.81 20.25 -3.49
C VAL A 232 9.32 20.19 -3.21
N ARG A 233 8.50 21.00 -3.89
CA ARG A 233 7.05 20.79 -3.86
C ARG A 233 6.65 19.86 -4.99
N ALA A 234 5.68 18.99 -4.79
CA ALA A 234 5.19 18.07 -5.81
C ALA A 234 4.82 18.83 -7.11
N ALA A 235 4.19 20.00 -6.99
CA ALA A 235 3.82 20.86 -8.12
C ALA A 235 5.01 21.46 -8.91
N ALA A 236 6.24 21.40 -8.39
CA ALA A 236 7.44 21.90 -9.06
C ALA A 236 8.21 20.82 -9.82
N LEU A 237 7.86 19.54 -9.64
CA LEU A 237 8.57 18.40 -10.24
C LEU A 237 8.53 18.37 -11.77
N ASP A 238 7.54 19.02 -12.39
CA ASP A 238 7.49 19.18 -13.84
C ASP A 238 8.60 20.09 -14.40
N SER A 239 9.26 20.87 -13.53
CA SER A 239 10.26 21.88 -13.91
C SER A 239 11.60 21.73 -13.20
N GLU A 240 11.67 20.96 -12.12
CA GLU A 240 12.89 20.71 -11.36
C GLU A 240 13.41 19.29 -11.63
N TYR A 241 14.66 19.20 -12.10
CA TYR A 241 15.31 17.91 -12.27
C TYR A 241 15.74 17.34 -10.92
N LEU A 242 15.41 16.07 -10.69
CA LEU A 242 15.88 15.27 -9.57
C LEU A 242 16.72 14.11 -10.08
N SER A 243 17.90 13.96 -9.48
CA SER A 243 18.86 12.91 -9.78
C SER A 243 18.52 11.62 -9.03
N HIS A 244 18.95 10.49 -9.60
CA HIS A 244 18.98 9.18 -8.94
C HIS A 244 19.88 9.10 -7.71
N GLN A 245 20.54 10.20 -7.32
CA GLN A 245 21.34 10.35 -6.11
C GLN A 245 20.67 11.28 -5.08
N ASP A 246 19.45 11.76 -5.33
CA ASP A 246 18.73 12.64 -4.40
C ASP A 246 17.83 11.83 -3.46
N ILE A 247 17.68 12.29 -2.22
CA ILE A 247 16.61 11.94 -1.29
C ILE A 247 15.70 13.16 -1.19
N VAL A 248 14.40 12.99 -1.43
CA VAL A 248 13.51 14.13 -1.66
C VAL A 248 12.47 14.24 -0.57
N VAL A 249 12.37 15.43 0.02
CA VAL A 249 11.31 15.86 0.92
C VAL A 249 10.26 16.61 0.10
N LEU A 250 9.02 16.15 0.15
CA LEU A 250 7.88 16.65 -0.60
C LEU A 250 6.73 17.03 0.33
N ASP A 251 5.94 18.01 -0.08
CA ASP A 251 4.69 18.39 0.60
C ASP A 251 3.60 17.31 0.47
N GLN A 252 3.61 16.54 -0.61
CA GLN A 252 2.65 15.46 -0.87
C GLN A 252 3.25 14.40 -1.79
N ALA A 253 2.60 13.25 -1.92
CA ALA A 253 2.97 12.26 -2.92
C ALA A 253 2.74 12.84 -4.33
N PRO A 254 3.75 12.86 -5.21
CA PRO A 254 3.57 13.35 -6.56
C PRO A 254 2.93 12.28 -7.45
N ASN A 255 2.24 12.73 -8.52
CA ASN A 255 1.72 11.79 -9.52
C ASN A 255 2.86 11.10 -10.28
N ASP A 256 3.98 11.82 -10.43
CA ASP A 256 5.13 11.37 -11.19
C ASP A 256 6.45 11.87 -10.57
N ILE A 257 7.50 11.03 -10.56
CA ILE A 257 8.84 11.38 -10.08
C ILE A 257 9.92 10.52 -10.76
N SER A 258 11.06 11.14 -11.10
CA SER A 258 12.26 10.42 -11.57
C SER A 258 12.76 9.42 -10.52
N VAL A 259 13.68 8.54 -10.91
CA VAL A 259 14.38 7.69 -9.94
C VAL A 259 15.12 8.58 -8.93
N VAL A 260 14.93 8.29 -7.65
CA VAL A 260 15.52 8.97 -6.49
C VAL A 260 15.88 7.91 -5.45
N GLN A 261 16.82 8.20 -4.56
CA GLN A 261 17.31 7.28 -3.51
C GLN A 261 16.31 7.12 -2.36
N GLY A 262 15.41 8.07 -2.16
CA GLY A 262 14.40 7.98 -1.11
C GLY A 262 13.41 9.14 -1.14
N ILE A 263 12.25 8.92 -0.53
CA ILE A 263 11.14 9.89 -0.51
C ILE A 263 10.63 10.06 0.93
N ILE A 264 10.45 11.32 1.33
CA ILE A 264 9.78 11.73 2.56
C ILE A 264 8.62 12.65 2.16
N THR A 265 7.37 12.24 2.38
CA THR A 265 6.20 13.10 2.12
C THR A 265 5.61 13.65 3.41
N GLU A 266 5.18 14.91 3.39
CA GLU A 266 4.48 15.51 4.53
C GLU A 266 3.08 14.92 4.73
N GLU A 267 2.34 14.73 3.63
CA GLU A 267 1.09 13.98 3.63
C GLU A 267 1.33 12.46 3.69
N PHE A 268 0.49 11.76 4.46
CA PHE A 268 0.47 10.30 4.50
C PHE A 268 -0.10 9.73 3.21
N GLN A 269 0.43 8.59 2.81
CA GLN A 269 0.08 7.92 1.57
C GLN A 269 -0.70 6.64 1.88
N THR A 270 -1.43 6.12 0.90
CA THR A 270 -1.88 4.73 0.96
C THR A 270 -0.72 3.82 0.55
N PRO A 271 -0.63 2.58 1.08
CA PRO A 271 0.36 1.61 0.64
C PRO A 271 0.33 1.29 -0.87
N LEU A 272 -0.79 1.55 -1.55
CA LEU A 272 -0.95 1.36 -3.00
C LEU A 272 -0.84 2.66 -3.81
N SER A 273 -0.43 3.76 -3.20
CA SER A 273 -0.06 4.96 -3.95
C SER A 273 1.04 4.64 -4.97
N HIS A 274 0.97 5.26 -6.15
CA HIS A 274 1.93 5.01 -7.23
C HIS A 274 3.38 5.17 -6.77
N VAL A 275 3.65 6.20 -5.98
CA VAL A 275 4.98 6.53 -5.45
C VAL A 275 5.50 5.46 -4.50
N ASN A 276 4.62 4.89 -3.67
CA ASN A 276 5.03 3.82 -2.78
C ASN A 276 5.34 2.53 -3.53
N VAL A 277 4.48 2.13 -4.47
CA VAL A 277 4.72 0.94 -5.31
C VAL A 277 6.02 1.10 -6.08
N LEU A 278 6.30 2.29 -6.62
CA LEU A 278 7.59 2.60 -7.25
C LEU A 278 8.77 2.43 -6.29
N SER A 279 8.66 2.97 -5.07
CA SER A 279 9.74 2.88 -4.07
C SER A 279 10.00 1.45 -3.61
N GLN A 280 8.96 0.64 -3.43
CA GLN A 280 9.06 -0.79 -3.12
C GLN A 280 9.77 -1.54 -4.25
N ASN A 281 9.35 -1.29 -5.48
CA ASN A 281 9.95 -1.90 -6.66
C ASN A 281 11.44 -1.49 -6.82
N ARG A 282 11.78 -0.23 -6.54
CA ARG A 282 13.16 0.31 -6.56
C ARG A 282 14.01 -0.12 -5.36
N ARG A 283 13.39 -0.65 -4.31
CA ARG A 283 14.00 -0.95 -3.00
C ARG A 283 14.59 0.30 -2.34
N THR A 284 13.92 1.43 -2.49
CA THR A 284 14.29 2.71 -1.89
C THR A 284 13.35 3.05 -0.73
N PRO A 285 13.83 3.67 0.37
CA PRO A 285 12.99 4.10 1.46
C PRO A 285 11.93 5.12 1.01
N ASN A 286 10.69 4.91 1.43
CA ASN A 286 9.57 5.85 1.29
C ASN A 286 8.86 5.93 2.64
N MET A 287 8.62 7.15 3.11
CA MET A 287 7.95 7.39 4.37
C MET A 287 7.09 8.66 4.34
N GLY A 288 5.99 8.63 5.07
CA GLY A 288 5.26 9.82 5.47
C GLY A 288 5.84 10.39 6.77
N LEU A 289 6.01 11.71 6.86
CA LEU A 289 6.43 12.41 8.06
C LEU A 289 5.68 13.73 8.20
N ARG A 290 4.80 13.87 9.20
CA ARG A 290 4.08 15.13 9.41
C ARG A 290 5.06 16.29 9.60
N ASN A 291 4.73 17.42 8.99
CA ASN A 291 5.56 18.61 8.97
C ASN A 291 6.96 18.42 8.34
N ALA A 292 7.18 17.40 7.50
CA ALA A 292 8.49 17.11 6.88
C ALA A 292 9.13 18.34 6.23
N MET A 293 8.34 19.19 5.55
CA MET A 293 8.83 20.38 4.85
C MET A 293 9.34 21.47 5.80
N SER A 294 8.96 21.38 7.08
CA SER A 294 9.35 22.31 8.14
C SER A 294 10.12 21.65 9.29
N HIS A 295 10.48 20.36 9.15
CA HIS A 295 11.14 19.59 10.21
C HIS A 295 12.55 20.14 10.48
N PRO A 296 12.88 20.58 11.71
CA PRO A 296 14.17 21.23 12.00
C PRO A 296 15.39 20.39 11.64
N ASP A 297 15.37 19.09 11.95
CA ASP A 297 16.50 18.20 11.69
C ASP A 297 16.73 17.97 10.18
N LEU A 298 15.66 17.83 9.38
CA LEU A 298 15.77 17.73 7.93
C LEU A 298 16.25 19.04 7.32
N LEU A 299 15.74 20.18 7.79
CA LEU A 299 16.17 21.50 7.32
C LEU A 299 17.64 21.79 7.60
N ALA A 300 18.17 21.32 8.75
CA ALA A 300 19.59 21.42 9.08
C ALA A 300 20.50 20.61 8.14
N LEU A 301 19.94 19.62 7.45
CA LEU A 301 20.61 18.74 6.50
C LEU A 301 20.30 19.07 5.03
N LYS A 302 19.56 20.15 4.77
CA LYS A 302 19.21 20.56 3.41
C LYS A 302 20.45 20.72 2.52
N ASP A 303 20.38 20.13 1.33
CA ASP A 303 21.42 20.10 0.29
C ASP A 303 22.70 19.32 0.65
N LYS A 304 22.75 18.66 1.83
CA LYS A 304 23.85 17.80 2.25
C LYS A 304 23.64 16.35 1.81
N LEU A 305 24.72 15.57 1.78
CA LEU A 305 24.65 14.12 1.66
C LEU A 305 24.20 13.52 2.99
N VAL A 306 23.17 12.68 2.94
CA VAL A 306 22.60 12.05 4.12
C VAL A 306 22.37 10.56 3.89
N GLU A 307 22.43 9.79 4.97
CA GLU A 307 21.87 8.45 5.06
C GLU A 307 20.49 8.57 5.70
N LEU A 308 19.46 8.09 4.99
CA LEU A 308 18.09 7.96 5.47
C LEU A 308 17.81 6.48 5.72
N THR A 309 17.30 6.15 6.91
CA THR A 309 16.75 4.84 7.22
C THR A 309 15.29 4.98 7.58
N ALA A 310 14.41 4.31 6.82
CA ALA A 310 13.00 4.13 7.13
C ALA A 310 12.79 2.70 7.68
N GLY A 311 12.55 2.60 8.99
CA GLY A 311 12.28 1.35 9.69
C GLY A 311 10.78 1.12 9.95
N ALA A 312 10.40 -0.05 10.43
CA ALA A 312 8.99 -0.41 10.65
C ALA A 312 8.28 0.45 11.73
N SER A 313 9.04 1.02 12.67
CA SER A 313 8.49 1.78 13.81
C SER A 313 9.13 3.15 13.96
N SER A 314 10.30 3.37 13.37
CA SER A 314 11.06 4.60 13.51
C SER A 314 11.84 4.90 12.23
N TRP A 315 12.36 6.12 12.15
CA TRP A 315 13.24 6.56 11.08
C TRP A 315 14.44 7.30 11.66
N SER A 316 15.51 7.40 10.87
CA SER A 316 16.68 8.21 11.22
C SER A 316 17.29 8.84 9.99
N VAL A 317 17.87 10.03 10.17
CA VAL A 317 18.65 10.72 9.15
C VAL A 317 19.96 11.22 9.77
N ARG A 318 21.07 11.05 9.06
CA ARG A 318 22.37 11.60 9.47
C ARG A 318 23.15 12.11 8.26
N GLU A 319 23.97 13.12 8.49
CA GLU A 319 24.96 13.57 7.49
C GLU A 319 26.01 12.48 7.25
N VAL A 320 26.45 12.33 6.00
CA VAL A 320 27.53 11.42 5.59
C VAL A 320 28.56 12.15 4.75
N THR A 321 29.77 11.59 4.71
CA THR A 321 30.85 12.07 3.84
C THR A 321 30.65 11.62 2.39
N GLU A 322 31.32 12.30 1.46
CA GLU A 322 31.32 11.93 0.03
C GLU A 322 31.84 10.50 -0.20
N ALA A 323 32.90 10.10 0.52
CA ALA A 323 33.45 8.75 0.43
C ALA A 323 32.48 7.67 0.95
N GLU A 324 31.70 7.95 2.00
CA GLU A 324 30.63 7.04 2.45
C GLU A 324 29.52 6.94 1.41
N ALA A 325 29.13 8.05 0.78
CA ALA A 325 28.11 8.07 -0.26
C ALA A 325 28.54 7.28 -1.52
N GLU A 326 29.77 7.51 -2.01
CA GLU A 326 30.33 6.76 -3.14
C GLU A 326 30.40 5.26 -2.84
N ALA A 327 30.89 4.88 -1.65
CA ALA A 327 30.94 3.48 -1.24
C ALA A 327 29.54 2.84 -1.16
N PHE A 328 28.55 3.59 -0.65
CA PHE A 328 27.17 3.12 -0.61
C PHE A 328 26.60 2.93 -2.02
N TRP A 329 26.75 3.92 -2.90
CA TRP A 329 26.22 3.85 -4.27
C TRP A 329 26.86 2.75 -5.09
N GLU A 330 28.17 2.52 -4.98
CA GLU A 330 28.83 1.41 -5.68
C GLU A 330 28.38 0.05 -5.14
N ALA A 331 28.14 -0.08 -3.83
CA ALA A 331 27.66 -1.32 -3.22
C ALA A 331 26.18 -1.62 -3.53
N HIS A 332 25.36 -0.59 -3.73
CA HIS A 332 23.90 -0.70 -3.96
C HIS A 332 23.49 -0.41 -5.40
N LYS A 333 24.46 -0.29 -6.31
CA LYS A 333 24.20 -0.07 -7.73
C LYS A 333 23.38 -1.24 -8.28
N PRO A 334 22.26 -0.98 -9.01
CA PRO A 334 21.49 -2.06 -9.60
C PRO A 334 22.33 -2.91 -10.55
N VAL A 335 22.08 -4.22 -10.53
CA VAL A 335 22.61 -5.12 -11.55
C VAL A 335 22.02 -4.71 -12.91
N PRO A 336 22.84 -4.47 -13.94
CA PRO A 336 22.33 -4.10 -15.26
C PRO A 336 21.33 -5.13 -15.80
N VAL A 337 20.15 -4.67 -16.18
CA VAL A 337 19.09 -5.52 -16.73
C VAL A 337 19.28 -5.63 -18.24
N THR A 338 19.37 -6.87 -18.74
CA THR A 338 19.41 -7.15 -20.17
C THR A 338 18.04 -7.64 -20.62
N LEU A 339 17.39 -6.87 -21.48
CA LEU A 339 16.12 -7.27 -22.08
C LEU A 339 16.37 -8.37 -23.13
N PRO A 340 15.58 -9.45 -23.14
CA PRO A 340 15.63 -10.42 -24.24
C PRO A 340 15.26 -9.76 -25.57
N PRO A 341 15.74 -10.30 -26.71
CA PRO A 341 15.38 -9.78 -28.01
C PRO A 341 13.87 -9.84 -28.24
N LEU A 342 13.33 -8.81 -28.88
CA LEU A 342 11.93 -8.74 -29.28
C LEU A 342 11.60 -9.85 -30.29
N ASP A 343 10.39 -10.39 -30.19
CA ASP A 343 9.83 -11.24 -31.25
C ASP A 343 9.12 -10.37 -32.28
N LEU A 344 9.86 -10.04 -33.35
CA LEU A 344 9.37 -9.26 -34.48
C LEU A 344 8.71 -10.14 -35.55
N THR A 345 8.57 -11.45 -35.33
CA THR A 345 7.89 -12.35 -36.28
C THR A 345 6.38 -12.30 -36.14
N ALA A 346 5.87 -11.88 -34.98
CA ALA A 346 4.46 -11.65 -34.74
C ALA A 346 3.99 -10.33 -35.36
N THR A 347 3.16 -10.40 -36.40
CA THR A 347 2.61 -9.22 -37.10
C THR A 347 1.08 -9.11 -36.99
N GLU A 348 0.42 -10.12 -36.42
CA GLU A 348 -1.05 -10.18 -36.35
C GLU A 348 -1.60 -9.39 -35.15
N LEU A 349 -2.74 -8.72 -35.37
CA LEU A 349 -3.52 -8.08 -34.32
C LEU A 349 -4.42 -9.12 -33.65
N LEU A 350 -3.98 -9.66 -32.51
CA LEU A 350 -4.66 -10.78 -31.84
C LEU A 350 -5.68 -10.31 -30.83
N ASP A 351 -6.83 -10.99 -30.76
CA ASP A 351 -7.72 -10.88 -29.60
C ASP A 351 -6.99 -11.39 -28.35
N LEU A 352 -7.29 -10.82 -27.18
CA LEU A 352 -6.46 -11.04 -25.98
C LEU A 352 -6.41 -12.52 -25.59
N GLU A 353 -7.48 -13.29 -25.80
CA GLU A 353 -7.54 -14.72 -25.50
C GLU A 353 -6.51 -15.55 -26.26
N GLU A 354 -5.97 -15.03 -27.37
CA GLU A 354 -4.99 -15.70 -28.23
C GLU A 354 -3.54 -15.29 -27.95
N VAL A 355 -3.31 -14.20 -27.19
CA VAL A 355 -1.97 -13.63 -26.95
C VAL A 355 -1.07 -14.54 -26.12
N THR A 356 -1.58 -15.08 -25.01
CA THR A 356 -0.85 -16.06 -24.18
C THR A 356 -1.65 -17.35 -24.10
N PRO A 357 -1.32 -18.35 -24.92
CA PRO A 357 -1.91 -19.67 -24.82
C PRO A 357 -1.63 -20.31 -23.45
N ASP A 358 -2.52 -21.21 -23.04
CA ASP A 358 -2.25 -22.04 -21.86
C ASP A 358 -1.01 -22.92 -22.08
N PRO A 359 -0.21 -23.15 -21.01
CA PRO A 359 0.99 -23.96 -21.12
C PRO A 359 0.67 -25.37 -21.61
N ALA A 360 1.49 -25.87 -22.54
CA ALA A 360 1.50 -27.27 -22.90
C ALA A 360 2.05 -28.13 -21.75
N ASP A 361 1.80 -29.44 -21.78
CA ASP A 361 2.31 -30.38 -20.77
C ASP A 361 3.83 -30.22 -20.57
N GLY A 362 4.22 -29.82 -19.35
CA GLY A 362 5.62 -29.63 -18.96
C GLY A 362 6.17 -28.21 -19.13
N GLU A 363 5.41 -27.27 -19.69
CA GLU A 363 5.75 -25.83 -19.64
C GLU A 363 5.09 -25.14 -18.43
N SER A 364 5.76 -24.12 -17.89
CA SER A 364 5.16 -23.30 -16.83
C SER A 364 4.36 -22.13 -17.41
N LEU A 365 3.35 -21.66 -16.66
CA LEU A 365 2.61 -20.43 -17.01
C LEU A 365 3.55 -19.21 -17.08
N ARG A 366 4.61 -19.20 -16.27
CA ARG A 366 5.62 -18.13 -16.30
C ARG A 366 6.40 -18.12 -17.62
N ASP A 367 6.71 -19.29 -18.17
CA ASP A 367 7.44 -19.39 -19.43
C ASP A 367 6.58 -18.96 -20.62
N THR A 368 5.30 -19.33 -20.65
CA THR A 368 4.38 -18.86 -21.71
C THR A 368 4.18 -17.35 -21.65
N LEU A 369 4.00 -16.78 -20.44
CA LEU A 369 3.97 -15.33 -20.23
C LEU A 369 5.24 -14.68 -20.76
N LYS A 370 6.43 -15.17 -20.37
CA LYS A 370 7.72 -14.62 -20.84
C LYS A 370 7.84 -14.62 -22.37
N LYS A 371 7.39 -15.68 -23.04
CA LYS A 371 7.36 -15.74 -24.52
C LYS A 371 6.42 -14.68 -25.10
N ALA A 372 5.19 -14.58 -24.58
CA ALA A 372 4.21 -13.59 -25.06
C ALA A 372 4.67 -12.14 -24.86
N VAL A 373 5.38 -11.84 -23.76
CA VAL A 373 5.93 -10.50 -23.49
C VAL A 373 6.89 -10.03 -24.59
N LEU A 374 7.62 -10.93 -25.26
CA LEU A 374 8.56 -10.55 -26.32
C LEU A 374 7.88 -9.98 -27.57
N ALA A 375 6.63 -10.36 -27.82
CA ALA A 375 5.83 -9.90 -28.96
C ALA A 375 4.78 -8.85 -28.57
N TYR A 376 4.12 -9.02 -27.42
CA TYR A 376 2.94 -8.25 -27.02
C TYR A 376 3.11 -7.46 -25.71
N GLY A 377 4.27 -7.57 -25.06
CA GLY A 377 4.58 -6.86 -23.81
C GLY A 377 3.84 -7.37 -22.56
N GLY A 378 4.24 -6.86 -21.39
CA GLY A 378 3.80 -7.30 -20.08
C GLY A 378 2.29 -7.20 -19.85
N LYS A 379 1.69 -6.03 -20.12
CA LYS A 379 0.27 -5.79 -19.83
C LYS A 379 -0.66 -6.65 -20.68
N ALA A 380 -0.43 -6.73 -21.98
CA ALA A 380 -1.26 -7.55 -22.86
C ALA A 380 -1.10 -9.04 -22.53
N ALA A 381 0.11 -9.50 -22.25
CA ALA A 381 0.34 -10.89 -21.83
C ALA A 381 -0.42 -11.23 -20.54
N HIS A 382 -0.40 -10.38 -19.51
CA HIS A 382 -1.16 -10.65 -18.29
C HIS A 382 -2.68 -10.50 -18.47
N TYR A 383 -3.13 -9.50 -19.24
CA TYR A 383 -4.53 -9.31 -19.56
C TYR A 383 -5.10 -10.53 -20.30
N SER A 384 -4.30 -11.18 -21.14
CA SER A 384 -4.73 -12.39 -21.86
C SER A 384 -5.07 -13.55 -20.93
N ILE A 385 -4.35 -13.68 -19.81
CA ILE A 385 -4.65 -14.70 -18.80
C ILE A 385 -6.00 -14.43 -18.16
N LEU A 386 -6.30 -13.16 -17.87
CA LEU A 386 -7.59 -12.74 -17.32
C LEU A 386 -8.73 -12.93 -18.32
N ALA A 387 -8.53 -12.58 -19.59
CA ALA A 387 -9.54 -12.73 -20.65
C ALA A 387 -9.98 -14.20 -20.88
N ARG A 388 -9.12 -15.16 -20.51
CA ARG A 388 -9.41 -16.59 -20.58
C ARG A 388 -10.16 -17.13 -19.35
N MET A 389 -10.41 -16.31 -18.34
CA MET A 389 -11.10 -16.71 -17.11
C MET A 389 -12.59 -16.33 -17.18
N PRO A 390 -13.52 -17.30 -17.23
CA PRO A 390 -14.95 -17.00 -17.34
C PRO A 390 -15.54 -16.30 -16.11
N GLU A 391 -14.91 -16.45 -14.95
CA GLU A 391 -15.30 -15.79 -13.69
C GLU A 391 -14.88 -14.31 -13.60
N ILE A 392 -14.00 -13.84 -14.49
CA ILE A 392 -13.49 -12.47 -14.46
C ILE A 392 -14.29 -11.59 -15.42
N PRO A 393 -15.02 -10.59 -14.92
CA PRO A 393 -15.64 -9.62 -15.80
C PRO A 393 -14.53 -8.68 -16.30
N ILE A 394 -14.23 -8.79 -17.59
CA ILE A 394 -13.14 -8.10 -18.27
C ILE A 394 -13.62 -7.65 -19.63
N LEU A 395 -13.13 -6.49 -20.08
CA LEU A 395 -13.52 -5.99 -21.38
C LEU A 395 -12.85 -6.76 -22.50
N LYS A 396 -13.61 -6.96 -23.58
CA LYS A 396 -13.05 -7.40 -24.86
C LYS A 396 -11.94 -6.43 -25.28
N ALA A 397 -10.81 -7.00 -25.67
CA ALA A 397 -9.63 -6.26 -26.06
C ALA A 397 -8.90 -7.00 -27.18
N PHE A 398 -7.96 -6.33 -27.84
CA PHE A 398 -6.96 -6.94 -28.71
C PHE A 398 -5.57 -6.34 -28.48
N ALA A 399 -4.52 -7.01 -28.95
CA ALA A 399 -3.14 -6.57 -28.83
C ALA A 399 -2.54 -6.24 -30.20
N ILE A 400 -1.80 -5.13 -30.28
CA ILE A 400 -0.95 -4.76 -31.41
C ILE A 400 0.47 -5.19 -31.05
N PRO A 401 1.13 -6.06 -31.85
CA PRO A 401 2.47 -6.55 -31.53
C PRO A 401 3.51 -5.45 -31.67
N VAL A 402 4.63 -5.64 -30.97
CA VAL A 402 5.79 -4.75 -30.93
C VAL A 402 6.42 -4.52 -32.31
N TYR A 403 6.17 -5.42 -33.27
CA TYR A 403 6.55 -5.27 -34.68
C TYR A 403 6.18 -3.89 -35.23
N TYR A 404 4.97 -3.37 -34.95
CA TYR A 404 4.52 -2.09 -35.50
C TYR A 404 5.20 -0.87 -34.85
N TYR A 405 5.67 -1.01 -33.61
CA TYR A 405 6.55 0.00 -33.01
C TYR A 405 7.93 -0.01 -33.66
N ASP A 406 8.52 -1.18 -33.83
CA ASP A 406 9.81 -1.31 -34.51
C ASP A 406 9.77 -0.78 -35.95
N GLN A 407 8.73 -1.13 -36.71
CA GLN A 407 8.46 -0.60 -38.05
C GLN A 407 8.40 0.95 -38.05
N PHE A 408 7.65 1.54 -37.11
CA PHE A 408 7.54 2.99 -36.97
C PHE A 408 8.89 3.64 -36.66
N MET A 409 9.68 3.03 -35.77
CA MET A 409 11.01 3.54 -35.40
C MET A 409 12.00 3.50 -36.58
N GLN A 410 11.98 2.42 -37.37
CA GLN A 410 12.85 2.26 -38.54
C GLN A 410 12.47 3.21 -39.68
N GLN A 411 11.20 3.22 -40.09
CA GLN A 411 10.73 4.00 -41.25
C GLN A 411 10.96 5.52 -41.08
N ASN A 412 10.97 5.99 -39.83
CA ASN A 412 11.14 7.39 -39.50
C ASN A 412 12.57 7.77 -39.06
N GLY A 413 13.52 6.83 -39.11
CA GLY A 413 14.93 7.08 -38.77
C GLY A 413 15.15 7.42 -37.28
N PHE A 414 14.25 6.99 -36.39
CA PHE A 414 14.35 7.32 -34.98
C PHE A 414 15.45 6.54 -34.27
N TYR A 415 15.77 5.32 -34.71
CA TYR A 415 16.91 4.58 -34.16
C TYR A 415 18.24 5.31 -34.41
N ASP A 416 18.51 5.77 -35.63
CA ASP A 416 19.72 6.56 -35.94
C ASP A 416 19.80 7.84 -35.09
N ARG A 417 18.65 8.51 -34.89
CA ARG A 417 18.58 9.69 -34.02
C ARG A 417 18.88 9.35 -32.56
N ILE A 418 18.37 8.23 -32.05
CA ILE A 418 18.67 7.75 -30.70
C ILE A 418 20.15 7.41 -30.57
N GLU A 419 20.75 6.74 -31.56
CA GLU A 419 22.19 6.46 -31.56
C GLU A 419 23.02 7.73 -31.46
N ALA A 420 22.70 8.76 -32.25
CA ALA A 420 23.38 10.05 -32.18
C ALA A 420 23.25 10.71 -30.79
N LEU A 421 22.07 10.67 -30.17
CA LEU A 421 21.88 11.18 -28.80
C LEU A 421 22.70 10.39 -27.77
N LEU A 422 22.74 9.07 -27.91
CA LEU A 422 23.52 8.19 -27.03
C LEU A 422 25.03 8.27 -27.28
N GLU A 423 25.48 8.90 -28.35
CA GLU A 423 26.90 9.19 -28.58
C GLU A 423 27.31 10.58 -28.04
N ASP A 424 26.39 11.54 -28.03
CA ASP A 424 26.61 12.92 -27.59
C ASP A 424 27.04 13.03 -26.11
N PRO A 425 28.25 13.54 -25.82
CA PRO A 425 28.72 13.78 -24.46
C PRO A 425 27.83 14.73 -23.65
N GLU A 426 27.29 15.80 -24.26
CA GLU A 426 26.46 16.78 -23.54
C GLU A 426 25.14 16.14 -23.10
N PHE A 427 24.51 15.34 -23.96
CA PHE A 427 23.31 14.57 -23.63
C PHE A 427 23.53 13.61 -22.45
N LYS A 428 24.72 12.99 -22.37
CA LYS A 428 25.08 12.09 -21.27
C LYS A 428 25.26 12.81 -19.95
N THR A 429 25.87 14.00 -19.95
CA THR A 429 26.31 14.65 -18.70
C THR A 429 25.40 15.78 -18.23
N ASP A 430 24.60 16.39 -19.11
CA ASP A 430 23.73 17.53 -18.79
C ASP A 430 22.24 17.13 -18.85
N PRO A 431 21.55 17.02 -17.69
CA PRO A 431 20.13 16.69 -17.65
C PRO A 431 19.22 17.67 -18.40
N ALA A 432 19.56 18.95 -18.48
CA ALA A 432 18.76 19.95 -19.18
C ALA A 432 18.89 19.81 -20.70
N VAL A 433 20.10 19.48 -21.19
CA VAL A 433 20.29 19.08 -22.60
C VAL A 433 19.50 17.80 -22.88
N ARG A 434 19.62 16.79 -22.01
CA ARG A 434 18.92 15.51 -22.15
C ARG A 434 17.41 15.69 -22.26
N ASP A 435 16.79 16.45 -21.35
CA ASP A 435 15.35 16.71 -21.36
C ASP A 435 14.90 17.40 -22.65
N ARG A 436 15.63 18.44 -23.06
CA ARG A 436 15.34 19.18 -24.30
C ARG A 436 15.40 18.26 -25.52
N GLU A 437 16.46 17.47 -25.66
CA GLU A 437 16.64 16.59 -26.82
C GLU A 437 15.64 15.43 -26.83
N LEU A 438 15.33 14.84 -25.67
CA LEU A 438 14.28 13.83 -25.52
C LEU A 438 12.90 14.42 -25.85
N LYS A 439 12.60 15.65 -25.43
CA LYS A 439 11.40 16.36 -25.84
C LYS A 439 11.35 16.54 -27.36
N ALA A 440 12.45 16.97 -27.98
CA ALA A 440 12.52 17.15 -29.42
C ALA A 440 12.38 15.82 -30.20
N LEU A 441 12.84 14.70 -29.63
CA LEU A 441 12.59 13.36 -30.18
C LEU A 441 11.10 13.02 -30.12
N ARG A 442 10.47 13.19 -28.96
CA ARG A 442 9.03 12.96 -28.77
C ARG A 442 8.16 13.82 -29.66
N ASP A 443 8.51 15.09 -29.83
CA ASP A 443 7.80 16.00 -30.73
C ASP A 443 7.87 15.48 -32.18
N ALA A 444 9.04 15.05 -32.65
CA ALA A 444 9.18 14.46 -33.99
C ALA A 444 8.42 13.13 -34.15
N MET A 445 8.38 12.28 -33.11
CA MET A 445 7.57 11.04 -33.14
C MET A 445 6.08 11.34 -33.26
N LYS A 446 5.58 12.40 -32.62
CA LYS A 446 4.18 12.81 -32.73
C LYS A 446 3.81 13.34 -34.10
N ASP A 447 4.76 13.90 -34.85
CA ASP A 447 4.53 14.45 -36.20
C ASP A 447 4.80 13.43 -37.32
N ALA A 448 5.42 12.29 -37.01
CA ALA A 448 5.82 11.30 -38.00
C ALA A 448 4.64 10.47 -38.55
N PRO A 449 4.74 9.96 -39.80
CA PRO A 449 3.75 9.06 -40.36
C PRO A 449 3.80 7.66 -39.72
N LEU A 450 2.61 7.06 -39.55
CA LEU A 450 2.45 5.61 -39.35
C LEU A 450 2.36 4.91 -40.71
N ASP A 451 2.76 3.64 -40.75
CA ASP A 451 2.66 2.82 -41.96
C ASP A 451 1.20 2.70 -42.44
N ALA A 452 0.98 2.81 -43.76
CA ALA A 452 -0.36 2.86 -44.32
C ALA A 452 -1.07 1.49 -44.27
N ASP A 453 -0.33 0.39 -44.42
CA ASP A 453 -0.90 -0.96 -44.38
C ASP A 453 -1.26 -1.34 -42.94
N PHE A 454 -0.43 -0.95 -41.96
CA PHE A 454 -0.77 -1.07 -40.54
C PHE A 454 -2.06 -0.32 -40.20
N GLN A 455 -2.19 0.93 -40.65
CA GLN A 455 -3.38 1.72 -40.41
C GLN A 455 -4.63 1.08 -41.02
N ALA A 456 -4.55 0.60 -42.25
CA ALA A 456 -5.67 -0.08 -42.90
C ALA A 456 -6.09 -1.36 -42.16
N LEU A 457 -5.12 -2.17 -41.70
CA LEU A 457 -5.37 -3.37 -40.89
C LEU A 457 -6.06 -3.02 -39.57
N LEU A 458 -5.56 -2.01 -38.86
CA LEU A 458 -6.12 -1.58 -37.59
C LEU A 458 -7.53 -1.02 -37.77
N GLN A 459 -7.76 -0.22 -38.81
CA GLN A 459 -9.07 0.34 -39.12
C GLN A 459 -10.09 -0.78 -39.38
N ALA A 460 -9.73 -1.77 -40.20
CA ALA A 460 -10.59 -2.91 -40.49
C ALA A 460 -10.94 -3.71 -39.21
N LYS A 461 -9.97 -3.92 -38.30
CA LYS A 461 -10.22 -4.60 -37.02
C LYS A 461 -11.16 -3.80 -36.12
N ILE A 462 -10.92 -2.49 -35.97
CA ILE A 462 -11.76 -1.62 -35.14
C ILE A 462 -13.19 -1.53 -35.69
N GLU A 463 -13.36 -1.36 -37.00
CA GLU A 463 -14.69 -1.30 -37.63
C GLU A 463 -15.49 -2.59 -37.46
N ALA A 464 -14.81 -3.75 -37.53
CA ALA A 464 -15.45 -5.05 -37.37
C ALA A 464 -15.83 -5.37 -35.92
N ASP A 465 -14.90 -5.13 -34.99
CA ASP A 465 -15.01 -5.62 -33.62
C ASP A 465 -15.52 -4.58 -32.61
N TYR A 466 -15.33 -3.29 -32.89
CA TYR A 466 -15.59 -2.17 -31.97
C TYR A 466 -16.34 -1.00 -32.64
N PRO A 467 -17.43 -1.23 -33.39
CA PRO A 467 -18.10 -0.19 -34.16
C PRO A 467 -18.64 0.92 -33.25
N GLY A 468 -18.18 2.16 -33.49
CA GLY A 468 -18.65 3.36 -32.79
C GLY A 468 -18.02 3.62 -31.43
N PHE A 469 -17.04 2.80 -31.00
CA PHE A 469 -16.33 3.01 -29.75
C PHE A 469 -15.04 3.81 -29.93
N LYS A 470 -14.75 4.69 -28.96
CA LYS A 470 -13.42 5.29 -28.81
C LYS A 470 -12.47 4.25 -28.24
N MET A 471 -11.26 4.16 -28.78
CA MET A 471 -10.31 3.11 -28.44
C MET A 471 -9.21 3.65 -27.53
N ARG A 472 -8.97 2.98 -26.40
CA ARG A 472 -7.86 3.24 -25.49
C ARG A 472 -6.66 2.40 -25.90
N PHE A 473 -5.55 3.05 -26.23
CA PHE A 473 -4.25 2.43 -26.54
C PHE A 473 -3.38 2.44 -25.28
N ARG A 474 -3.33 1.29 -24.59
CA ARG A 474 -2.50 1.08 -23.40
C ARG A 474 -1.12 0.58 -23.77
N THR A 475 -0.11 1.12 -23.12
CA THR A 475 1.30 0.72 -23.29
C THR A 475 1.50 -0.69 -22.76
N SER A 476 2.09 -1.57 -23.54
CA SER A 476 2.49 -2.92 -23.12
C SER A 476 3.93 -3.15 -23.56
N THR A 477 4.90 -2.84 -22.68
CA THR A 477 6.31 -2.94 -23.06
C THR A 477 6.91 -4.29 -22.72
N ASN A 478 8.02 -4.65 -23.38
CA ASN A 478 8.86 -5.79 -22.99
C ASN A 478 9.65 -5.52 -21.69
N SER A 479 9.69 -4.26 -21.24
CA SER A 479 10.40 -3.84 -20.03
C SER A 479 9.49 -3.82 -18.78
N GLU A 480 8.18 -3.75 -18.96
CA GLU A 480 7.26 -3.59 -17.83
C GLU A 480 7.10 -4.90 -17.05
N ASP A 481 7.03 -4.78 -15.71
CA ASP A 481 6.88 -5.91 -14.78
C ASP A 481 7.94 -7.02 -14.93
N LEU A 482 9.14 -6.63 -15.39
CA LEU A 482 10.32 -7.50 -15.44
C LEU A 482 10.98 -7.63 -14.07
N GLU A 483 11.50 -8.83 -13.83
CA GLU A 483 12.38 -9.08 -12.69
C GLU A 483 13.63 -8.19 -12.80
N GLY A 484 13.83 -7.34 -11.79
CA GLY A 484 14.96 -6.41 -11.73
C GLY A 484 14.75 -5.05 -12.41
N PHE A 485 13.62 -4.81 -13.11
CA PHE A 485 13.30 -3.48 -13.66
C PHE A 485 11.95 -2.92 -13.17
N PRO A 486 11.97 -2.01 -12.20
CA PRO A 486 10.79 -1.51 -11.52
C PRO A 486 10.13 -0.32 -12.22
N CYS A 487 9.50 -0.51 -13.38
CA CYS A 487 8.90 0.59 -14.14
C CYS A 487 7.36 0.63 -14.11
N ALA A 488 6.77 0.67 -12.92
CA ALA A 488 5.33 0.84 -12.76
C ALA A 488 4.89 2.28 -13.16
N GLY A 489 3.88 2.42 -14.02
CA GLY A 489 3.35 3.74 -14.39
C GLY A 489 4.36 4.63 -15.12
N CYS A 490 5.31 4.03 -15.84
CA CYS A 490 6.37 4.73 -16.54
C CYS A 490 5.97 5.32 -17.91
N TYR A 491 4.80 4.94 -18.41
CA TYR A 491 4.37 5.22 -19.78
C TYR A 491 2.91 5.68 -19.79
N ASP A 492 2.56 6.47 -20.80
CA ASP A 492 1.23 7.08 -20.89
C ASP A 492 0.38 6.35 -21.93
N SER A 493 -0.88 6.14 -21.59
CA SER A 493 -1.88 5.51 -22.46
C SER A 493 -2.89 6.54 -22.95
N HIS A 494 -3.18 6.56 -24.25
CA HIS A 494 -4.03 7.60 -24.88
C HIS A 494 -5.29 6.99 -25.53
N THR A 495 -6.33 7.79 -25.69
CA THR A 495 -7.57 7.40 -26.37
C THR A 495 -7.65 8.08 -27.73
N GLY A 496 -8.09 7.35 -28.75
CA GLY A 496 -8.37 7.90 -30.08
C GLY A 496 -9.80 7.55 -30.53
N ASP A 497 -10.44 8.46 -31.26
CA ASP A 497 -11.79 8.31 -31.80
C ASP A 497 -11.75 7.82 -33.26
N PRO A 498 -12.19 6.58 -33.58
CA PRO A 498 -12.21 6.08 -34.96
C PRO A 498 -13.07 6.89 -35.94
N ALA A 499 -13.96 7.77 -35.45
CA ALA A 499 -14.66 8.73 -36.31
C ALA A 499 -13.73 9.82 -36.90
N ASP A 500 -12.56 10.02 -36.29
CA ASP A 500 -11.45 10.84 -36.77
C ASP A 500 -10.17 10.00 -36.75
N TRP A 501 -9.84 9.37 -37.88
CA TRP A 501 -8.71 8.45 -37.95
C TRP A 501 -7.36 9.09 -37.57
N GLU A 502 -7.21 10.40 -37.78
CA GLU A 502 -6.01 11.11 -37.34
C GLU A 502 -5.89 11.13 -35.82
N ASP A 503 -7.00 11.20 -35.08
CA ASP A 503 -7.02 11.12 -33.61
C ASP A 503 -6.56 9.73 -33.11
N VAL A 504 -6.90 8.66 -33.83
CA VAL A 504 -6.37 7.31 -33.59
C VAL A 504 -4.87 7.24 -33.83
N ALA A 505 -4.40 7.76 -34.97
CA ALA A 505 -2.97 7.82 -35.28
C ALA A 505 -2.20 8.64 -34.24
N ASP A 506 -2.76 9.77 -33.81
CA ASP A 506 -2.25 10.63 -32.74
C ASP A 506 -2.12 9.88 -31.42
N ALA A 507 -3.15 9.12 -31.03
CA ALA A 507 -3.13 8.34 -29.80
C ALA A 507 -1.99 7.32 -29.80
N ILE A 508 -1.77 6.63 -30.92
CA ILE A 508 -0.66 5.68 -31.08
C ILE A 508 0.70 6.39 -30.98
N ARG A 509 0.90 7.49 -31.73
CA ARG A 509 2.17 8.24 -31.72
C ARG A 509 2.49 8.82 -30.36
N LYS A 510 1.51 9.39 -29.65
CA LYS A 510 1.67 9.91 -28.28
C LYS A 510 2.04 8.78 -27.31
N THR A 511 1.41 7.61 -27.47
CA THR A 511 1.69 6.41 -26.67
C THR A 511 3.11 5.90 -26.90
N TYR A 512 3.57 5.78 -28.15
CA TYR A 512 4.95 5.43 -28.49
C TYR A 512 5.97 6.46 -28.00
N ALA A 513 5.67 7.75 -28.14
CA ALA A 513 6.55 8.82 -27.68
C ALA A 513 6.73 8.84 -26.15
N SER A 514 5.76 8.32 -25.38
CA SER A 514 5.86 8.27 -23.92
C SER A 514 7.05 7.45 -23.41
N ALA A 515 7.56 6.52 -24.20
CA ALA A 515 8.77 5.75 -23.90
C ALA A 515 10.03 6.62 -23.71
N TRP A 516 10.04 7.81 -24.30
CA TRP A 516 11.19 8.72 -24.37
C TRP A 516 11.01 9.97 -23.51
N LYS A 517 10.18 9.91 -22.46
CA LYS A 517 10.20 10.91 -21.39
C LYS A 517 11.53 10.86 -20.64
N LEU A 518 11.96 12.00 -20.07
CA LEU A 518 13.19 12.08 -19.27
C LEU A 518 13.21 11.07 -18.14
N ARG A 519 12.14 11.02 -17.32
CA ARG A 519 12.00 10.04 -16.24
C ARG A 519 12.22 8.61 -16.71
N THR A 520 11.48 8.20 -17.74
CA THR A 520 11.51 6.82 -18.25
C THR A 520 12.87 6.47 -18.84
N PHE A 521 13.54 7.45 -19.47
CA PHE A 521 14.91 7.32 -19.95
C PHE A 521 15.91 7.16 -18.80
N ASP A 522 15.81 8.01 -17.78
CA ASP A 522 16.70 8.00 -16.61
C ASP A 522 16.52 6.72 -15.78
N GLU A 523 15.29 6.20 -15.66
CA GLU A 523 15.02 4.91 -15.04
C GLU A 523 15.78 3.79 -15.78
N ARG A 524 15.64 3.71 -17.11
CA ARG A 524 16.38 2.71 -17.92
C ARG A 524 17.89 2.88 -17.77
N THR A 525 18.38 4.11 -17.73
CA THR A 525 19.80 4.42 -17.55
C THR A 525 20.30 3.91 -16.21
N TYR A 526 19.56 4.15 -15.13
CA TYR A 526 19.91 3.73 -13.77
C TYR A 526 20.00 2.20 -13.64
N TYR A 527 19.07 1.48 -14.26
CA TYR A 527 19.08 0.01 -14.29
C TYR A 527 19.95 -0.59 -15.41
N GLY A 528 20.71 0.24 -16.13
CA GLY A 528 21.62 -0.23 -17.18
C GLY A 528 20.94 -0.90 -18.38
N ILE A 529 19.66 -0.59 -18.62
CA ILE A 529 18.91 -1.11 -19.76
C ILE A 529 19.37 -0.40 -21.04
N ASP A 530 19.71 -1.19 -22.05
CA ASP A 530 19.96 -0.66 -23.38
C ASP A 530 18.66 -0.08 -23.96
N HIS A 531 18.61 1.25 -24.13
CA HIS A 531 17.44 1.94 -24.65
C HIS A 531 17.01 1.44 -26.05
N ARG A 532 17.91 0.81 -26.82
CA ARG A 532 17.61 0.24 -28.14
C ARG A 532 16.85 -1.09 -28.07
N SER A 533 16.92 -1.78 -26.95
CA SER A 533 16.24 -3.06 -26.72
C SER A 533 14.78 -2.90 -26.26
N LEU A 534 14.33 -1.66 -26.06
CA LEU A 534 12.97 -1.36 -25.66
C LEU A 534 12.00 -1.53 -26.84
N GLY A 535 10.94 -2.29 -26.61
CA GLY A 535 9.81 -2.41 -27.51
C GLY A 535 8.50 -2.03 -26.84
N MET A 536 7.60 -1.42 -27.62
CA MET A 536 6.25 -1.00 -27.18
C MET A 536 5.17 -1.70 -28.00
N ALA A 537 4.57 -2.75 -27.47
CA ALA A 537 3.30 -3.25 -27.97
C ALA A 537 2.15 -2.42 -27.37
N LEU A 538 0.93 -2.60 -27.89
CA LEU A 538 -0.26 -1.90 -27.41
C LEU A 538 -1.36 -2.88 -27.03
N LEU A 539 -1.91 -2.74 -25.83
CA LEU A 539 -3.18 -3.34 -25.39
C LEU A 539 -4.31 -2.36 -25.75
N VAL A 540 -5.27 -2.80 -26.56
CA VAL A 540 -6.33 -1.95 -27.10
C VAL A 540 -7.71 -2.46 -26.68
N HIS A 541 -8.49 -1.58 -26.07
CA HIS A 541 -9.89 -1.86 -25.68
C HIS A 541 -10.73 -0.59 -25.82
N HIS A 542 -12.06 -0.70 -25.86
CA HIS A 542 -12.90 0.50 -25.81
C HIS A 542 -12.67 1.28 -24.51
N ASN A 543 -12.67 2.61 -24.60
CA ASN A 543 -12.45 3.46 -23.44
C ASN A 543 -13.62 3.38 -22.45
N PHE A 544 -13.34 3.46 -21.15
CA PHE A 544 -14.35 3.72 -20.10
C PHE A 544 -14.54 5.24 -19.97
N PRO A 545 -15.63 5.84 -20.47
CA PRO A 545 -15.83 7.28 -20.40
C PRO A 545 -16.39 7.72 -19.05
N ASN A 546 -17.28 6.92 -18.45
CA ASN A 546 -17.87 7.16 -17.14
C ASN A 546 -17.59 5.96 -16.24
N GLU A 547 -17.35 6.22 -14.97
CA GLU A 547 -17.02 5.17 -14.00
C GLU A 547 -17.66 5.58 -12.69
N GLU A 548 -18.37 4.66 -12.03
CA GLU A 548 -18.98 4.90 -10.73
C GLU A 548 -17.97 4.70 -9.59
N ALA A 549 -16.99 3.81 -9.79
CA ALA A 549 -15.83 3.69 -8.93
C ALA A 549 -14.58 3.22 -9.68
N ASN A 550 -13.41 3.69 -9.25
CA ASN A 550 -12.10 3.19 -9.67
C ASN A 550 -11.29 2.72 -8.46
N GLY A 551 -10.57 1.60 -8.61
CA GLY A 551 -9.88 0.98 -7.48
C GLY A 551 -8.65 0.17 -7.85
N VAL A 552 -7.83 -0.07 -6.83
CA VAL A 552 -6.70 -1.00 -6.85
C VAL A 552 -6.80 -1.94 -5.67
N ALA A 553 -6.38 -3.19 -5.84
CA ALA A 553 -6.44 -4.20 -4.80
C ALA A 553 -5.19 -5.09 -4.81
N VAL A 554 -4.82 -5.55 -3.62
CA VAL A 554 -3.79 -6.58 -3.43
C VAL A 554 -4.48 -7.86 -2.96
N THR A 555 -4.21 -8.96 -3.64
CA THR A 555 -4.82 -10.26 -3.34
C THR A 555 -4.24 -10.97 -2.11
N ASN A 556 -3.62 -10.21 -1.19
CA ASN A 556 -3.13 -10.66 0.10
C ASN A 556 -2.98 -9.46 1.06
N ASN A 557 -2.82 -9.73 2.35
CA ASN A 557 -2.78 -8.69 3.37
C ASN A 557 -1.35 -8.11 3.45
N PRO A 558 -1.12 -6.85 3.03
CA PRO A 558 0.22 -6.27 3.03
C PRO A 558 0.67 -5.87 4.44
N PHE A 559 -0.23 -5.85 5.44
CA PHE A 559 0.09 -5.55 6.84
C PHE A 559 0.42 -6.79 7.65
N ASP A 560 0.15 -7.98 7.11
CA ASP A 560 0.48 -9.27 7.72
C ASP A 560 1.51 -10.03 6.85
N PRO A 561 2.82 -9.74 7.00
CA PRO A 561 3.87 -10.45 6.27
C PRO A 561 3.92 -11.94 6.61
N SER A 562 3.23 -12.34 7.66
CA SER A 562 3.31 -13.66 8.25
C SER A 562 2.25 -14.63 7.73
N GLY A 563 1.23 -14.10 7.03
CA GLY A 563 0.17 -14.86 6.36
C GLY A 563 -0.83 -15.55 7.28
N LEU A 564 -0.90 -15.16 8.56
CA LEU A 564 -1.86 -15.73 9.53
C LEU A 564 -3.28 -15.17 9.38
N GLN A 565 -3.41 -13.96 8.87
CA GLN A 565 -4.65 -13.22 8.65
C GLN A 565 -4.74 -12.78 7.18
N PRO A 566 -4.89 -13.75 6.25
CA PRO A 566 -5.01 -13.45 4.83
C PRO A 566 -6.30 -12.65 4.58
N ALA A 567 -6.13 -11.54 3.89
CA ALA A 567 -7.21 -10.63 3.49
C ALA A 567 -6.84 -9.98 2.17
N PHE A 568 -7.82 -9.50 1.42
CA PHE A 568 -7.56 -8.60 0.30
C PHE A 568 -7.49 -7.17 0.80
N TYR A 569 -6.47 -6.43 0.39
CA TYR A 569 -6.39 -5.00 0.68
C TYR A 569 -6.91 -4.22 -0.53
N VAL A 570 -7.90 -3.36 -0.32
CA VAL A 570 -8.59 -2.64 -1.40
C VAL A 570 -8.56 -1.15 -1.13
N ASN A 571 -8.17 -0.38 -2.14
CA ASN A 571 -8.35 1.07 -2.21
C ASN A 571 -9.37 1.36 -3.32
N VAL A 572 -10.41 2.13 -3.01
CA VAL A 572 -11.44 2.49 -3.99
C VAL A 572 -11.89 3.94 -3.84
N GLN A 573 -12.05 4.61 -4.98
CA GLN A 573 -12.48 6.00 -5.09
C GLN A 573 -13.76 6.10 -5.91
N LYS A 574 -14.64 7.01 -5.52
CA LYS A 574 -15.87 7.32 -6.25
C LYS A 574 -15.57 8.07 -7.56
N GLY A 575 -16.22 7.68 -8.63
CA GLY A 575 -16.11 8.32 -9.94
C GLY A 575 -14.86 7.89 -10.73
N GLY A 576 -14.76 8.30 -11.99
CA GLY A 576 -13.55 8.13 -12.82
C GLY A 576 -12.63 9.35 -12.92
N SER A 577 -13.01 10.49 -12.34
CA SER A 577 -12.28 11.76 -12.46
C SER A 577 -11.17 11.96 -11.42
N VAL A 578 -11.24 11.24 -10.31
CA VAL A 578 -10.24 11.27 -9.23
C VAL A 578 -9.57 9.91 -9.17
N GLU A 579 -8.27 9.87 -9.44
CA GLU A 579 -7.49 8.63 -9.38
C GLU A 579 -7.30 8.18 -7.94
N VAL A 580 -7.62 6.92 -7.65
CA VAL A 580 -7.46 6.33 -6.31
C VAL A 580 -5.99 6.26 -5.84
N VAL A 581 -5.07 6.16 -6.79
CA VAL A 581 -3.61 5.98 -6.60
C VAL A 581 -2.84 7.29 -6.54
N ALA A 582 -3.48 8.40 -6.91
CA ALA A 582 -2.93 9.75 -6.98
C ALA A 582 -4.03 10.81 -6.74
N PRO A 583 -4.71 10.79 -5.58
CA PRO A 583 -5.81 11.71 -5.31
C PRO A 583 -5.29 13.15 -5.12
N PRO A 584 -6.10 14.18 -5.42
CA PRO A 584 -5.78 15.56 -5.08
C PRO A 584 -5.58 15.76 -3.56
N PRO A 585 -4.85 16.80 -3.15
CA PRO A 585 -4.59 17.06 -1.74
C PRO A 585 -5.87 17.15 -0.90
N GLY A 586 -5.85 16.49 0.26
CA GLY A 586 -6.99 16.42 1.17
C GLY A 586 -8.15 15.53 0.74
N VAL A 587 -8.07 14.85 -0.42
CA VAL A 587 -9.05 13.84 -0.83
C VAL A 587 -8.65 12.48 -0.30
N THR A 588 -9.52 11.83 0.47
CA THR A 588 -9.34 10.46 0.95
C THR A 588 -10.20 9.49 0.16
N ASN A 589 -9.82 8.22 0.19
CA ASN A 589 -10.50 7.11 -0.46
C ASN A 589 -10.96 6.07 0.58
N ASP A 590 -11.87 5.18 0.20
CA ASP A 590 -12.14 3.99 1.02
C ASP A 590 -10.94 3.06 0.90
N ALA A 591 -10.30 2.73 2.02
CA ALA A 591 -9.26 1.73 2.10
C ALA A 591 -9.65 0.68 3.13
N PHE A 592 -9.68 -0.60 2.76
CA PHE A 592 -10.17 -1.65 3.64
C PHE A 592 -9.49 -3.00 3.45
N LEU A 593 -9.54 -3.83 4.50
CA LEU A 593 -9.22 -5.24 4.48
C LEU A 593 -10.49 -6.07 4.33
N HIS A 594 -10.50 -6.95 3.34
CA HIS A 594 -11.58 -7.90 3.09
C HIS A 594 -11.10 -9.34 3.33
N PHE A 595 -11.47 -9.90 4.47
CA PHE A 595 -11.15 -11.27 4.87
C PHE A 595 -12.05 -12.29 4.15
N PHE A 596 -11.99 -12.31 2.81
CA PHE A 596 -12.93 -13.01 1.93
C PHE A 596 -13.09 -14.51 2.27
N ASN A 597 -11.98 -15.20 2.53
CA ASN A 597 -11.94 -16.63 2.84
C ASN A 597 -12.17 -16.95 4.33
N GLN A 598 -12.53 -15.96 5.15
CA GLN A 598 -12.84 -16.11 6.57
C GLN A 598 -14.32 -15.79 6.82
N PRO A 599 -15.19 -16.82 6.89
CA PRO A 599 -16.62 -16.60 7.09
C PRO A 599 -16.92 -15.73 8.32
N ASN A 600 -17.91 -14.85 8.18
CA ASN A 600 -18.37 -13.92 9.22
C ASN A 600 -17.36 -12.85 9.66
N GLN A 601 -16.20 -12.74 9.03
CA GLN A 601 -15.31 -11.62 9.28
C GLN A 601 -15.81 -10.36 8.54
N PRO A 602 -16.01 -9.23 9.23
CA PRO A 602 -16.45 -8.01 8.59
C PRO A 602 -15.33 -7.39 7.76
N VAL A 603 -15.72 -6.54 6.81
CA VAL A 603 -14.78 -5.64 6.14
C VAL A 603 -14.25 -4.65 7.18
N THR A 604 -12.93 -4.50 7.25
CA THR A 604 -12.28 -3.56 8.19
C THR A 604 -11.79 -2.35 7.41
N TYR A 605 -12.43 -1.20 7.61
CA TYR A 605 -12.03 0.06 6.97
C TYR A 605 -10.90 0.73 7.74
N LEU A 606 -9.84 1.09 7.02
CA LEU A 606 -8.70 1.88 7.50
C LEU A 606 -8.95 3.38 7.25
N THR A 607 -9.56 3.72 6.13
CA THR A 607 -9.97 5.08 5.77
C THR A 607 -11.29 5.06 5.02
N HIS A 608 -12.02 6.19 5.08
CA HIS A 608 -13.23 6.41 4.30
C HIS A 608 -13.01 7.53 3.27
N SER A 609 -13.73 7.42 2.15
CA SER A 609 -13.68 8.38 1.06
C SER A 609 -14.31 9.71 1.44
N SER A 610 -13.60 10.81 1.18
CA SER A 610 -14.13 12.16 1.37
C SER A 610 -15.12 12.58 0.26
N LEU A 611 -15.31 11.75 -0.77
CA LEU A 611 -16.20 12.01 -1.90
C LEU A 611 -17.59 11.36 -1.74
N VAL A 612 -17.82 10.62 -0.65
CA VAL A 612 -19.12 10.09 -0.26
C VAL A 612 -19.58 10.73 1.07
N PRO A 613 -20.89 10.81 1.33
CA PRO A 613 -21.38 11.27 2.63
C PRO A 613 -20.83 10.44 3.79
N GLU A 614 -20.64 11.07 4.95
CA GLU A 614 -20.21 10.39 6.18
C GLU A 614 -21.12 9.19 6.52
N GLY A 615 -20.50 8.06 6.87
CA GLY A 615 -21.20 6.80 7.14
C GLY A 615 -21.64 6.02 5.90
N GLN A 616 -21.27 6.47 4.68
CA GLN A 616 -21.44 5.70 3.44
C GLN A 616 -20.09 5.18 2.94
N THR A 617 -20.15 4.12 2.13
CA THR A 617 -19.00 3.50 1.47
C THR A 617 -19.14 3.67 -0.04
N VAL A 618 -18.00 3.66 -0.75
CA VAL A 618 -17.95 3.76 -2.21
C VAL A 618 -18.55 2.51 -2.85
N LEU A 619 -18.21 1.33 -2.32
CA LEU A 619 -18.76 0.06 -2.78
C LEU A 619 -19.84 -0.46 -1.82
N THR A 620 -20.89 -1.03 -2.38
CA THR A 620 -21.90 -1.77 -1.62
C THR A 620 -21.35 -3.13 -1.16
N PRO A 621 -21.94 -3.77 -0.13
CA PRO A 621 -21.52 -5.11 0.30
C PRO A 621 -21.56 -6.17 -0.82
N ALA A 622 -22.53 -6.08 -1.73
CA ALA A 622 -22.63 -6.97 -2.89
C ALA A 622 -21.45 -6.77 -3.87
N GLN A 623 -21.07 -5.51 -4.12
CA GLN A 623 -19.92 -5.18 -4.97
C GLN A 623 -18.59 -5.59 -4.32
N VAL A 624 -18.44 -5.41 -3.00
CA VAL A 624 -17.26 -5.90 -2.27
C VAL A 624 -17.13 -7.42 -2.39
N HIS A 625 -18.23 -8.16 -2.25
CA HIS A 625 -18.23 -9.61 -2.44
C HIS A 625 -17.90 -10.01 -3.89
N GLN A 626 -18.49 -9.34 -4.88
CA GLN A 626 -18.19 -9.58 -6.30
C GLN A 626 -16.70 -9.35 -6.60
N LEU A 627 -16.12 -8.28 -6.05
CA LEU A 627 -14.69 -8.02 -6.15
C LEU A 627 -13.87 -9.13 -5.46
N GLY A 628 -14.27 -9.57 -4.27
CA GLY A 628 -13.63 -10.67 -3.56
C GLY A 628 -13.55 -11.96 -4.38
N VAL A 629 -14.64 -12.34 -5.05
CA VAL A 629 -14.68 -13.51 -5.96
C VAL A 629 -13.65 -13.37 -7.08
N ALA A 630 -13.57 -12.20 -7.72
CA ALA A 630 -12.61 -11.97 -8.79
C ALA A 630 -11.16 -11.97 -8.29
N LEU A 631 -10.88 -11.36 -7.14
CA LEU A 631 -9.54 -11.29 -6.55
C LEU A 631 -9.01 -12.67 -6.14
N ASP A 632 -9.87 -13.52 -5.57
CA ASP A 632 -9.52 -14.90 -5.20
C ASP A 632 -9.17 -15.74 -6.43
N ALA A 633 -10.00 -15.68 -7.47
CA ALA A 633 -9.74 -16.38 -8.74
C ALA A 633 -8.43 -15.90 -9.40
N ILE A 634 -8.15 -14.59 -9.40
CA ILE A 634 -6.90 -14.02 -9.92
C ILE A 634 -5.70 -14.50 -9.10
N HIS A 635 -5.80 -14.51 -7.78
CA HIS A 635 -4.74 -14.98 -6.88
C HIS A 635 -4.32 -16.41 -7.24
N ASP A 636 -5.29 -17.31 -7.36
CA ASP A 636 -5.09 -18.71 -7.66
C ASP A 636 -4.57 -18.92 -9.08
N ARG A 637 -5.15 -18.23 -10.07
CA ARG A 637 -4.77 -18.38 -11.48
C ARG A 637 -3.30 -18.06 -11.74
N PHE A 638 -2.77 -17.05 -11.05
CA PHE A 638 -1.38 -16.60 -11.21
C PHE A 638 -0.40 -17.30 -10.25
N SER A 639 -0.88 -18.08 -9.27
CA SER A 639 -0.03 -18.83 -8.35
C SER A 639 0.97 -19.78 -9.06
N PRO A 640 0.61 -20.48 -10.16
CA PRO A 640 1.58 -21.29 -10.92
C PRO A 640 2.68 -20.48 -11.64
N ALA A 641 2.52 -19.16 -11.80
CA ALA A 641 3.53 -18.29 -12.39
C ALA A 641 4.40 -17.58 -11.35
N TYR A 642 3.82 -17.22 -10.20
CA TYR A 642 4.43 -16.28 -9.24
C TYR A 642 4.32 -16.71 -7.78
N GLY A 643 3.34 -17.56 -7.45
CA GLY A 643 2.99 -17.92 -6.08
C GLY A 643 3.42 -19.33 -5.67
N PRO A 644 2.86 -19.86 -4.58
CA PRO A 644 3.23 -21.16 -4.03
C PRO A 644 3.11 -22.34 -4.99
N ALA A 645 2.17 -22.30 -5.95
CA ALA A 645 2.03 -23.36 -6.95
C ALA A 645 3.20 -23.41 -7.95
N SER A 646 4.00 -22.33 -8.06
CA SER A 646 5.26 -22.31 -8.81
C SER A 646 6.47 -22.83 -8.01
N GLY A 647 6.28 -23.17 -6.73
CA GLY A 647 7.35 -23.58 -5.80
C GLY A 647 7.92 -22.43 -4.95
N ASN A 648 7.39 -21.21 -5.07
CA ASN A 648 7.83 -20.06 -4.27
C ASN A 648 7.28 -20.13 -2.84
N SER A 649 8.13 -20.03 -1.82
CA SER A 649 7.72 -20.12 -0.40
C SER A 649 7.58 -18.77 0.31
N GLY A 650 7.71 -17.66 -0.42
CA GLY A 650 7.58 -16.30 0.12
C GLY A 650 6.14 -15.78 0.13
N TRP A 651 5.96 -14.61 0.72
CA TRP A 651 4.72 -13.84 0.62
C TRP A 651 4.41 -13.57 -0.86
N TYR A 652 3.17 -13.82 -1.28
CA TYR A 652 2.72 -13.69 -2.66
C TYR A 652 1.38 -12.96 -2.72
N ALA A 653 1.26 -12.04 -3.70
CA ALA A 653 0.01 -11.43 -4.09
C ALA A 653 0.09 -10.90 -5.52
N MET A 654 -1.09 -10.59 -6.06
CA MET A 654 -1.28 -9.83 -7.29
C MET A 654 -1.78 -8.41 -6.95
N ASP A 655 -1.27 -7.42 -7.66
CA ASP A 655 -1.77 -6.04 -7.74
C ASP A 655 -2.77 -5.95 -8.89
N VAL A 656 -4.01 -5.59 -8.57
CA VAL A 656 -5.17 -5.66 -9.47
C VAL A 656 -5.82 -4.28 -9.60
N GLU A 657 -5.89 -3.75 -10.82
CA GLU A 657 -6.70 -2.56 -11.14
C GLU A 657 -8.12 -3.00 -11.51
N PHE A 658 -9.13 -2.36 -10.92
CA PHE A 658 -10.54 -2.65 -11.21
C PHE A 658 -11.39 -1.38 -11.24
N LYS A 659 -12.59 -1.50 -11.81
CA LYS A 659 -13.59 -0.43 -11.84
C LYS A 659 -15.01 -0.98 -11.68
N PHE A 660 -15.93 -0.11 -11.32
CA PHE A 660 -17.36 -0.36 -11.38
C PHE A 660 -18.01 0.66 -12.31
N ASP A 661 -18.81 0.19 -13.26
CA ASP A 661 -19.42 0.99 -14.31
C ASP A 661 -20.79 0.43 -14.71
N ASP A 662 -21.74 1.30 -15.07
CA ASP A 662 -23.06 0.95 -15.58
C ASP A 662 -23.30 1.43 -17.03
N ASP A 663 -22.27 1.91 -17.75
CA ASP A 663 -22.42 2.45 -19.12
C ASP A 663 -23.10 1.45 -20.10
N GLU A 664 -22.87 0.15 -19.95
CA GLU A 664 -23.55 -0.88 -20.76
C GLU A 664 -25.05 -1.00 -20.44
N ASN A 665 -25.44 -0.76 -19.18
CA ASN A 665 -26.82 -0.85 -18.70
C ASN A 665 -27.16 0.30 -17.73
N PRO A 666 -27.31 1.55 -18.24
CA PRO A 666 -27.45 2.71 -17.36
C PRO A 666 -28.65 2.61 -16.42
N GLY A 667 -28.41 2.79 -15.12
CA GLY A 667 -29.43 2.69 -14.08
C GLY A 667 -29.60 1.30 -13.46
N GLU A 668 -28.83 0.30 -13.91
CA GLU A 668 -28.61 -0.95 -13.16
C GLU A 668 -27.45 -0.81 -12.16
N PRO A 669 -27.31 -1.70 -11.17
CA PRO A 669 -26.14 -1.70 -10.31
C PRO A 669 -24.85 -1.80 -11.14
N PRO A 670 -23.86 -0.92 -10.91
CA PRO A 670 -22.61 -0.93 -11.67
C PRO A 670 -21.92 -2.30 -11.64
N ALA A 671 -21.48 -2.77 -12.80
CA ALA A 671 -20.78 -4.02 -12.98
C ALA A 671 -19.29 -3.85 -12.72
N LEU A 672 -18.67 -4.86 -12.09
CA LEU A 672 -17.22 -4.94 -11.93
C LEU A 672 -16.54 -5.15 -13.28
N PHE A 673 -15.42 -4.47 -13.53
CA PHE A 673 -14.49 -4.77 -14.61
C PHE A 673 -13.05 -4.79 -14.10
N ILE A 674 -12.32 -5.88 -14.36
CA ILE A 674 -10.88 -5.96 -14.09
C ILE A 674 -10.12 -5.37 -15.28
N LYS A 675 -9.16 -4.50 -15.00
CA LYS A 675 -8.38 -3.76 -16.02
C LYS A 675 -6.95 -4.25 -16.16
N GLN A 676 -6.39 -4.79 -15.09
CA GLN A 676 -5.01 -5.25 -15.04
C GLN A 676 -4.82 -6.15 -13.81
N ALA A 677 -3.94 -7.14 -13.94
CA ALA A 677 -3.36 -7.85 -12.81
C ALA A 677 -1.88 -8.06 -13.07
N ARG A 678 -1.03 -7.79 -12.08
CA ARG A 678 0.43 -8.00 -12.14
C ARG A 678 0.97 -8.48 -10.79
N PRO A 679 2.15 -9.11 -10.73
CA PRO A 679 2.74 -9.51 -9.45
C PRO A 679 2.96 -8.30 -8.52
N TYR A 680 2.58 -8.42 -7.25
CA TYR A 680 2.88 -7.39 -6.25
C TYR A 680 4.31 -7.55 -5.72
N PRO A 681 5.12 -6.49 -5.65
CA PRO A 681 6.55 -6.59 -5.27
C PRO A 681 6.82 -6.85 -3.80
N GLY A 682 5.81 -6.78 -2.93
CA GLY A 682 5.96 -6.88 -1.48
C GLY A 682 6.41 -5.56 -0.83
N ARG A 683 6.56 -5.55 0.51
CA ARG A 683 6.97 -4.36 1.29
C ARG A 683 8.48 -4.17 1.46
N GLY A 684 9.30 -4.80 0.62
CA GLY A 684 10.76 -4.70 0.72
C GLY A 684 11.38 -5.31 2.00
N ALA A 685 10.58 -5.96 2.86
CA ALA A 685 11.05 -6.58 4.09
C ALA A 685 11.26 -8.10 3.92
N ALA A 686 12.44 -8.46 3.40
CA ALA A 686 13.26 -9.54 3.95
C ALA A 686 14.65 -9.42 3.31
N SER A 687 15.64 -9.11 4.14
CA SER A 687 17.07 -9.17 3.82
C SER A 687 17.58 -10.60 3.52
N GLU A 688 16.70 -11.57 3.29
CA GLU A 688 17.03 -12.97 3.02
C GLU A 688 15.92 -13.63 2.18
N ALA A 689 15.97 -13.46 0.86
CA ALA A 689 15.45 -14.42 -0.11
C ALA A 689 16.41 -14.39 -1.31
N PRO A 690 16.82 -15.58 -1.81
CA PRO A 690 18.13 -15.82 -2.44
C PRO A 690 18.48 -14.96 -3.64
#